data_AF-A0AAJ7TLJ7-F1
#
_entry.id   AF-A0AAJ7TLJ7-F1
#
_cell.length_a   1.000
_cell.length_b   1.000
_cell.length_c   1.000
_cell.angle_alpha   90.00
_cell.angle_beta   90.00
_cell.angle_gamma   90.00
#
_symmetry.space_group_name_H-M   'P 1'
#
loop_
_entity.id
_entity.type
_entity.pdbx_description
1 polymer ?
#
loop_
_entity_poly.entity_id
_entity_poly.type
_entity_poly.pdbx_seq_one_letter_code
_entity_poly.pdbx_strand_id
1 'polypeptide(L)'
;MDVRARLRLWLWLPLSVVLIFRSGGASGSELLVMGLMPLNESRAGGGIGRGIMPAVAMAVDHVNKDDTLLKRHHLNVTWYDTECDNAKGMKAFFDAIKNESKYRMIFGGVCPSVTSTIAEALQGWNLAQLSFAATTPVLSDKKKYPNFFRTVPSDNAVNPAIVRFLQHYKWQRVGTLAQDVQRFSEVHNDLTKELDKAGIQIAETQSFSNDPCVNVQNLKTSDVRIILGQFDEEMAAKVFCCAYNEGMYGSKYQWVIPGWYGSRWWEHTQQQCPQKNLLIAMENCIYVDFMPLSTRPVRTISGLTPQQYEEEYYHMLGVSEVAPHSKFHGYAYDGIWVIAQVLNRTIELLEADKSLIASIESFSYTNQRIGQILLDALNETNFLGVTGQVLFRNGERLGTIEFMQFQSTERVKVGEYNAVPDTLELINSTMRFQGPDPPWDRTIVQSKLREVYLPLYSILSVLTCLGMFMASAFLFFNIKNRNQKLIKMSSPYMNNLIILGGMLSYMTIFLFGLDGALVSSATFENICALRTWTLAVGYTTAFGAMFAKTWRVHAIFKNVKMKKKIIKDQKLFGIVGGMLLIDLVILISWQVLDPLKRIVEIYPREHDPTGKDLTILPLLEHCQSTHMNIWLGIIYAYKGLLMVFGCFLAWETRNVSIPALNDSKYIGMSVYNVGIMCIIGAAVSFLTRDQPNVQYCIVALVTIFSSTITLCLVFVPKLITLRTNPDEATQNRRFRFTQNQKREDTRTPPSVSSVNHTSNSQFDGLQSDNHRLRMRITELDSELEQITMQLQESPEKLTSSWSSNNYIQTPIGYGTSTQKLLLNGVVAASPSSCPSCTTPTSPRWGAWTPATRSPAPATLRSTCAETAASPANTSPSQSW
;
A
#
# COMPACT_ATOMS: atom_id res chain seq x y z
N MET A 1 52.09 36.31 124.24
CA MET A 1 51.78 35.04 123.55
C MET A 1 50.91 35.42 122.35
N ASP A 2 51.45 35.82 121.20
CA ASP A 2 52.73 35.41 120.58
C ASP A 2 52.72 33.88 120.34
N VAL A 3 53.00 33.34 119.15
CA VAL A 3 53.94 33.85 118.14
C VAL A 3 53.43 33.71 116.69
N ARG A 4 53.54 34.82 115.94
CA ARG A 4 53.59 35.01 114.47
C ARG A 4 52.50 34.39 113.58
N ALA A 5 51.65 35.15 112.86
CA ALA A 5 51.83 36.38 112.06
C ALA A 5 52.59 36.14 110.74
N ARG A 6 52.26 36.78 109.60
CA ARG A 6 51.17 37.72 109.24
C ARG A 6 51.33 38.04 107.73
N LEU A 7 50.24 38.48 107.07
CA LEU A 7 50.22 39.46 105.95
C LEU A 7 50.93 38.97 104.65
N ARG A 8 50.60 39.34 103.39
CA ARG A 8 49.68 40.26 102.68
C ARG A 8 49.84 39.87 101.18
N LEU A 9 49.02 40.23 100.18
CA LEU A 9 47.78 41.01 100.05
C LEU A 9 47.09 40.52 98.75
N TRP A 10 45.77 40.35 98.78
CA TRP A 10 44.81 40.58 97.68
C TRP A 10 45.30 40.62 96.21
N LEU A 11 44.81 39.69 95.38
CA LEU A 11 43.73 39.95 94.39
C LEU A 11 43.40 38.67 93.57
N TRP A 12 42.17 38.63 93.05
CA TRP A 12 41.57 37.66 92.10
C TRP A 12 40.87 36.38 92.62
N LEU A 13 39.65 36.24 92.09
CA LEU A 13 38.73 35.09 91.96
C LEU A 13 37.81 34.69 93.16
N PRO A 14 36.47 34.67 92.95
CA PRO A 14 35.48 34.42 94.01
C PRO A 14 34.99 32.96 94.10
N LEU A 15 34.22 32.73 95.16
CA LEU A 15 33.62 31.47 95.62
C LEU A 15 32.91 30.63 94.55
N SER A 16 33.11 29.32 94.64
CA SER A 16 32.18 28.31 94.14
C SER A 16 30.99 28.19 95.10
N VAL A 17 29.77 28.39 94.60
CA VAL A 17 28.52 28.01 95.28
C VAL A 17 27.83 26.92 94.47
N VAL A 18 27.27 25.94 95.18
CA VAL A 18 26.60 24.76 94.60
C VAL A 18 25.46 25.16 93.66
N LEU A 19 25.62 24.82 92.38
CA LEU A 19 24.51 24.72 91.43
C LEU A 19 24.48 23.28 90.89
N ILE A 20 23.36 22.60 91.11
CA ILE A 20 23.10 21.27 90.56
C ILE A 20 22.87 21.44 89.05
N PHE A 21 23.92 21.23 88.25
CA PHE A 21 23.77 21.13 86.80
C PHE A 21 23.10 19.81 86.45
N ARG A 22 21.79 19.90 86.20
CA ARG A 22 21.00 18.84 85.56
C ARG A 22 21.40 18.79 84.09
N SER A 23 22.47 18.07 83.77
CA SER A 23 22.94 17.85 82.40
C SER A 23 21.97 16.93 81.64
N GLY A 24 20.85 17.51 81.19
CA GLY A 24 19.93 16.84 80.28
C GLY A 24 20.53 16.76 78.88
N GLY A 25 21.27 15.69 78.59
CA GLY A 25 21.45 15.26 77.21
C GLY A 25 20.09 14.82 76.67
N ALA A 26 19.61 15.46 75.62
CA ALA A 26 18.33 15.13 75.01
C ALA A 26 18.46 13.83 74.20
N SER A 27 18.06 12.71 74.79
CA SER A 27 17.84 11.47 74.04
C SER A 27 16.52 11.62 73.28
N GLY A 28 16.59 11.76 71.95
CA GLY A 28 15.40 11.68 71.10
C GLY A 28 14.81 10.26 71.08
N SER A 29 13.54 10.12 70.74
CA SER A 29 12.86 8.82 70.63
C SER A 29 12.93 8.24 69.21
N GLU A 30 13.12 6.92 69.09
CA GLU A 30 13.27 6.27 67.79
C GLU A 30 11.93 6.07 67.06
N LEU A 31 11.91 6.46 65.78
CA LEU A 31 10.81 6.20 64.85
C LEU A 31 11.20 5.06 63.91
N LEU A 32 10.64 3.88 64.18
CA LEU A 32 10.94 2.65 63.44
C LEU A 32 10.08 2.50 62.18
N VAL A 33 10.75 2.21 61.07
CA VAL A 33 10.18 1.86 59.76
C VAL A 33 10.55 0.43 59.39
N MET A 34 9.59 -0.33 58.90
CA MET A 34 9.80 -1.73 58.48
C MET A 34 10.29 -1.78 57.04
N GLY A 35 11.53 -2.20 56.82
CA GLY A 35 12.10 -2.42 55.49
C GLY A 35 11.86 -3.83 54.97
N LEU A 36 11.26 -3.98 53.78
CA LEU A 36 10.98 -5.29 53.15
C LEU A 36 11.54 -5.36 51.73
N MET A 37 12.57 -6.19 51.51
CA MET A 37 13.17 -6.42 50.19
C MET A 37 13.94 -7.75 50.15
N PRO A 38 14.28 -8.29 48.96
CA PRO A 38 15.23 -9.40 48.85
C PRO A 38 16.65 -8.95 49.23
N LEU A 39 17.32 -9.68 50.12
CA LEU A 39 18.70 -9.40 50.55
C LEU A 39 19.71 -10.44 50.03
N ASN A 40 19.28 -11.69 49.83
CA ASN A 40 20.12 -12.80 49.38
C ASN A 40 20.60 -12.66 47.92
N GLU A 41 21.91 -12.83 47.67
CA GLU A 41 22.53 -12.71 46.35
C GLU A 41 21.98 -13.69 45.30
N SER A 42 21.62 -14.91 45.74
CA SER A 42 21.25 -16.03 44.87
C SER A 42 19.81 -15.96 44.34
N ARG A 43 19.05 -14.93 44.72
CA ARG A 43 17.62 -14.78 44.40
C ARG A 43 17.37 -13.58 43.49
N ALA A 44 16.39 -13.73 42.61
CA ALA A 44 15.93 -12.64 41.75
C ALA A 44 15.60 -11.38 42.58
N GLY A 45 16.10 -10.22 42.16
CA GLY A 45 15.95 -8.95 42.88
C GLY A 45 16.96 -8.69 44.00
N GLY A 46 17.74 -9.66 44.47
CA GLY A 46 18.73 -9.46 45.54
C GLY A 46 19.84 -8.45 45.19
N GLY A 47 20.18 -8.32 43.91
CA GLY A 47 21.06 -7.24 43.43
C GLY A 47 20.47 -5.85 43.60
N ILE A 48 19.15 -5.68 43.39
CA ILE A 48 18.45 -4.40 43.60
C ILE A 48 18.50 -4.02 45.09
N GLY A 49 18.23 -4.98 45.98
CA GLY A 49 18.25 -4.76 47.42
C GLY A 49 19.62 -4.30 47.94
N ARG A 50 20.70 -4.99 47.54
CA ARG A 50 22.07 -4.58 47.88
C ARG A 50 22.45 -3.22 47.29
N GLY A 51 22.08 -2.96 46.04
CA GLY A 51 22.45 -1.72 45.35
C GLY A 51 21.80 -0.46 45.91
N ILE A 52 20.64 -0.55 46.56
CA ILE A 52 19.97 0.60 47.18
C ILE A 52 20.32 0.81 48.66
N MET A 53 20.94 -0.16 49.34
CA MET A 53 21.33 -0.05 50.76
C MET A 53 22.21 1.18 51.05
N PRO A 54 23.27 1.49 50.26
CA PRO A 54 24.06 2.70 50.48
C PRO A 54 23.25 3.99 50.33
N ALA A 55 22.34 4.05 49.35
CA ALA A 55 21.48 5.22 49.14
C ALA A 55 20.48 5.42 50.29
N VAL A 56 19.93 4.35 50.86
CA VAL A 56 19.04 4.46 52.03
C VAL A 56 19.82 4.87 53.28
N ALA A 57 21.00 4.28 53.52
CA ALA A 57 21.85 4.66 54.64
C ALA A 57 22.24 6.16 54.57
N MET A 58 22.60 6.65 53.39
CA MET A 58 22.85 8.07 53.12
C MET A 58 21.64 8.95 53.47
N ALA A 59 20.45 8.58 52.98
CA ALA A 59 19.25 9.37 53.21
C ALA A 59 18.85 9.42 54.70
N VAL A 60 18.99 8.31 55.43
CA VAL A 60 18.73 8.26 56.88
C VAL A 60 19.72 9.12 57.66
N ASP A 61 21.01 9.09 57.30
CA ASP A 61 22.03 9.95 57.90
C ASP A 61 21.77 11.44 57.62
N HIS A 62 21.40 11.80 56.38
CA HIS A 62 21.12 13.20 56.02
C HIS A 62 19.85 13.71 56.72
N VAL A 63 18.80 12.90 56.81
CA VAL A 63 17.55 13.22 57.54
C VAL A 63 17.82 13.38 59.05
N ASN A 64 18.60 12.50 59.67
CA ASN A 64 18.89 12.57 61.11
C ASN A 64 19.87 13.69 61.49
N LYS A 65 20.54 14.33 60.52
CA LYS A 65 21.40 15.51 60.70
C LYS A 65 20.70 16.83 60.42
N ASP A 66 19.45 16.82 59.93
CA ASP A 66 18.69 18.03 59.63
C ASP A 66 17.99 18.56 60.89
N ASP A 67 18.57 19.57 61.55
CA ASP A 67 18.00 20.25 62.72
C ASP A 67 16.59 20.85 62.50
N THR A 68 16.12 20.94 61.26
CA THR A 68 14.78 21.45 60.93
C THR A 68 13.70 20.37 60.92
N LEU A 69 14.08 19.10 60.76
CA LEU A 69 13.19 17.95 60.55
C LEU A 69 13.23 17.01 61.77
N LEU A 70 12.09 16.46 62.19
CA LEU A 70 12.03 15.45 63.28
C LEU A 70 12.74 15.87 64.60
N LYS A 71 12.70 17.14 65.00
CA LYS A 71 13.45 17.82 66.10
C LYS A 71 13.58 17.17 67.50
N ARG A 72 12.97 16.00 67.74
CA ARG A 72 13.05 15.21 68.99
C ARG A 72 13.12 13.70 68.74
N HIS A 73 13.26 13.27 67.50
CA HIS A 73 13.13 11.88 67.08
C HIS A 73 14.25 11.51 66.10
N HIS A 74 14.62 10.23 66.06
CA HIS A 74 15.55 9.70 65.07
C HIS A 74 14.87 8.64 64.21
N LEU A 75 15.05 8.72 62.88
CA LEU A 75 14.52 7.76 61.93
C LEU A 75 15.45 6.55 61.84
N ASN A 76 14.88 5.34 61.94
CA ASN A 76 15.62 4.09 61.80
C ASN A 76 14.80 3.06 60.97
N VAL A 77 15.48 2.35 60.07
CA VAL A 77 14.87 1.39 59.13
C VAL A 77 15.40 -0.01 59.43
N THR A 78 14.54 -0.92 59.90
CA THR A 78 14.91 -2.31 60.18
C THR A 78 14.54 -3.21 59.02
N TRP A 79 15.52 -3.88 58.42
CA TRP A 79 15.32 -4.69 57.21
C TRP A 79 15.00 -6.15 57.50
N TYR A 80 14.07 -6.70 56.72
CA TYR A 80 13.68 -8.10 56.73
C TYR A 80 13.77 -8.68 55.31
N ASP A 81 14.41 -9.84 55.15
CA ASP A 81 14.54 -10.51 53.86
C ASP A 81 13.20 -11.16 53.45
N THR A 82 12.80 -10.90 52.21
CA THR A 82 11.60 -11.50 51.59
C THR A 82 11.94 -12.64 50.63
N GLU A 83 13.21 -12.77 50.19
CA GLU A 83 13.68 -13.67 49.13
C GLU A 83 12.85 -13.67 47.82
N CYS A 84 11.99 -12.65 47.63
CA CYS A 84 10.96 -12.60 46.58
C CYS A 84 9.97 -13.80 46.58
N ASP A 85 9.81 -14.47 47.71
CA ASP A 85 8.87 -15.57 47.91
C ASP A 85 7.67 -15.13 48.77
N ASN A 86 6.46 -15.49 48.37
CA ASN A 86 5.23 -15.04 49.06
C ASN A 86 5.13 -15.58 50.49
N ALA A 87 5.53 -16.84 50.73
CA ALA A 87 5.45 -17.44 52.06
C ALA A 87 6.52 -16.88 52.99
N LYS A 88 7.75 -16.69 52.49
CA LYS A 88 8.85 -16.07 53.24
C LYS A 88 8.58 -14.59 53.54
N GLY A 89 8.12 -13.83 52.56
CA GLY A 89 7.76 -12.42 52.72
C GLY A 89 6.62 -12.21 53.73
N MET A 90 5.55 -13.01 53.65
CA MET A 90 4.47 -12.95 54.65
C MET A 90 4.92 -13.40 56.04
N LYS A 91 5.79 -14.42 56.14
CA LYS A 91 6.39 -14.81 57.42
C LYS A 91 7.20 -13.66 58.02
N ALA A 92 8.10 -13.05 57.25
CA ALA A 92 8.93 -11.94 57.68
C ALA A 92 8.09 -10.74 58.15
N PHE A 93 7.01 -10.42 57.43
CA PHE A 93 6.04 -9.40 57.81
C PHE A 93 5.33 -9.71 59.15
N PHE A 94 4.84 -10.94 59.34
CA PHE A 94 4.20 -11.32 60.60
C PHE A 94 5.17 -11.41 61.79
N ASP A 95 6.39 -11.93 61.57
CA ASP A 95 7.44 -11.98 62.61
C ASP A 95 7.84 -10.55 63.03
N ALA A 96 7.89 -9.60 62.09
CA ALA A 96 8.13 -8.19 62.38
C ALA A 96 6.98 -7.52 63.15
N ILE A 97 5.71 -7.73 62.75
CA ILE A 97 4.53 -7.19 63.45
C ILE A 97 4.37 -7.78 64.85
N LYS A 98 4.77 -9.03 65.07
CA LYS A 98 4.71 -9.72 66.37
C LYS A 98 5.73 -9.18 67.38
N ASN A 99 6.79 -8.53 66.91
CA ASN A 99 7.82 -7.94 67.77
C ASN A 99 7.26 -6.75 68.58
N GLU A 100 7.85 -6.44 69.73
CA GLU A 100 7.39 -5.31 70.58
C GLU A 100 7.67 -3.94 69.91
N SER A 101 8.59 -3.90 68.96
CA SER A 101 8.87 -2.76 68.07
C SER A 101 7.67 -2.40 67.21
N LYS A 102 6.95 -1.35 67.59
CA LYS A 102 5.86 -0.81 66.76
C LYS A 102 6.42 -0.05 65.56
N TYR A 103 6.08 -0.49 64.35
CA TYR A 103 6.45 0.18 63.11
C TYR A 103 5.43 1.25 62.71
N ARG A 104 5.88 2.39 62.19
CA ARG A 104 4.98 3.47 61.73
C ARG A 104 4.57 3.35 60.27
N MET A 105 5.49 2.89 59.42
CA MET A 105 5.32 2.72 57.99
C MET A 105 6.10 1.50 57.51
N ILE A 106 5.75 1.02 56.32
CA ILE A 106 6.50 -0.02 55.59
C ILE A 106 7.21 0.65 54.42
N PHE A 107 8.49 0.34 54.24
CA PHE A 107 9.31 0.80 53.12
C PHE A 107 9.82 -0.39 52.31
N GLY A 108 9.75 -0.29 50.99
CA GLY A 108 10.13 -1.36 50.07
C GLY A 108 8.96 -2.16 49.49
N GLY A 109 9.27 -3.34 48.98
CA GLY A 109 8.50 -4.01 47.94
C GLY A 109 9.21 -3.88 46.58
N VAL A 110 10.06 -4.86 46.27
CA VAL A 110 10.75 -4.98 44.98
C VAL A 110 10.00 -5.95 44.06
N CYS A 111 9.66 -7.14 44.58
CA CYS A 111 9.00 -8.18 43.79
C CYS A 111 7.47 -8.03 43.80
N PRO A 112 6.80 -7.93 42.64
CA PRO A 112 5.36 -7.65 42.54
C PRO A 112 4.44 -8.62 43.28
N SER A 113 4.76 -9.92 43.29
CA SER A 113 3.98 -10.98 43.94
C SER A 113 3.88 -10.79 45.46
N VAL A 114 5.03 -10.64 46.12
CA VAL A 114 5.10 -10.39 47.57
C VAL A 114 4.50 -9.02 47.90
N THR A 115 4.84 -8.00 47.11
CA THR A 115 4.38 -6.62 47.33
C THR A 115 2.86 -6.51 47.26
N SER A 116 2.21 -7.12 46.26
CA SER A 116 0.74 -7.11 46.16
C SER A 116 0.07 -7.88 47.29
N THR A 117 0.61 -9.03 47.68
CA THR A 117 0.09 -9.82 48.81
C THR A 117 0.12 -9.04 50.12
N ILE A 118 1.23 -8.33 50.40
CA ILE A 118 1.37 -7.50 51.61
C ILE A 118 0.48 -6.26 51.53
N ALA A 119 0.48 -5.55 50.39
CA ALA A 119 -0.30 -4.33 50.18
C ALA A 119 -1.82 -4.54 50.37
N GLU A 120 -2.34 -5.70 50.00
CA GLU A 120 -3.75 -6.08 50.21
C GLU A 120 -4.10 -6.25 51.70
N ALA A 121 -3.16 -6.75 52.51
CA ALA A 121 -3.37 -6.99 53.94
C ALA A 121 -3.29 -5.71 54.82
N LEU A 122 -2.74 -4.60 54.31
CA LEU A 122 -2.43 -3.41 55.11
C LEU A 122 -3.64 -2.71 55.72
N GLN A 123 -4.82 -2.84 55.09
CA GLN A 123 -6.07 -2.26 55.59
C GLN A 123 -6.38 -2.74 57.01
N GLY A 124 -6.08 -4.00 57.34
CA GLY A 124 -6.31 -4.58 58.67
C GLY A 124 -5.34 -4.08 59.76
N TRP A 125 -4.21 -3.48 59.37
CA TRP A 125 -3.15 -3.02 60.28
C TRP A 125 -2.99 -1.50 60.34
N ASN A 126 -3.81 -0.76 59.56
CA ASN A 126 -3.75 0.71 59.43
C ASN A 126 -2.34 1.25 59.09
N LEU A 127 -1.54 0.46 58.37
CA LEU A 127 -0.20 0.82 57.91
C LEU A 127 -0.22 1.32 56.47
N ALA A 128 0.66 2.26 56.15
CA ALA A 128 0.97 2.68 54.79
C ALA A 128 2.27 2.02 54.31
N GLN A 129 2.32 1.62 53.03
CA GLN A 129 3.52 1.08 52.38
C GLN A 129 4.00 2.01 51.26
N LEU A 130 5.30 2.33 51.28
CA LEU A 130 5.97 3.09 50.22
C LEU A 130 7.00 2.21 49.51
N SER A 131 6.73 1.86 48.24
CA SER A 131 7.63 1.09 47.38
C SER A 131 8.50 1.98 46.50
N PHE A 132 9.77 1.61 46.33
CA PHE A 132 10.71 2.28 45.42
C PHE A 132 11.01 1.52 44.12
N ALA A 133 10.48 0.30 43.93
CA ALA A 133 10.84 -0.56 42.80
C ALA A 133 9.69 -1.36 42.15
N ALA A 134 8.52 -1.51 42.77
CA ALA A 134 7.40 -2.23 42.16
C ALA A 134 6.66 -1.36 41.11
N THR A 135 7.01 -1.50 39.82
CA THR A 135 6.46 -0.70 38.70
C THR A 135 5.15 -1.25 38.09
N THR A 136 4.72 -2.46 38.47
CA THR A 136 3.55 -3.13 37.83
C THR A 136 2.27 -2.28 37.88
N PRO A 137 1.48 -2.21 36.79
CA PRO A 137 0.20 -1.47 36.77
C PRO A 137 -0.86 -2.02 37.74
N VAL A 138 -0.80 -3.30 38.11
CA VAL A 138 -1.82 -3.93 38.97
C VAL A 138 -1.92 -3.25 40.34
N LEU A 139 -0.82 -2.69 40.87
CA LEU A 139 -0.77 -1.99 42.16
C LEU A 139 -1.42 -0.59 42.15
N SER A 140 -1.88 -0.11 40.99
CA SER A 140 -2.54 1.19 40.84
C SER A 140 -4.01 1.18 41.30
N ASP A 141 -4.66 0.00 41.42
CA ASP A 141 -6.05 -0.09 41.84
C ASP A 141 -6.23 0.23 43.34
N LYS A 142 -6.71 1.45 43.63
CA LYS A 142 -7.01 1.90 45.01
C LYS A 142 -8.23 1.26 45.66
N LYS A 143 -9.06 0.52 44.93
CA LYS A 143 -10.10 -0.31 45.56
C LYS A 143 -9.49 -1.52 46.27
N LYS A 144 -8.39 -2.05 45.71
CA LYS A 144 -7.67 -3.20 46.26
C LYS A 144 -6.50 -2.79 47.17
N TYR A 145 -5.74 -1.77 46.79
CA TYR A 145 -4.51 -1.33 47.46
C TYR A 145 -4.58 0.15 47.91
N PRO A 146 -5.51 0.54 48.80
CA PRO A 146 -5.68 1.95 49.20
C PRO A 146 -4.47 2.52 49.93
N ASN A 147 -3.79 1.71 50.75
CA ASN A 147 -2.67 2.14 51.60
C ASN A 147 -1.28 2.03 50.91
N PHE A 148 -1.25 1.72 49.62
CA PHE A 148 -0.01 1.54 48.86
C PHE A 148 0.39 2.84 48.12
N PHE A 149 1.65 3.23 48.21
CA PHE A 149 2.25 4.36 47.51
C PHE A 149 3.57 3.91 46.85
N ARG A 150 4.01 4.58 45.78
CA ARG A 150 5.33 4.31 45.18
C ARG A 150 6.04 5.54 44.65
N THR A 151 7.34 5.67 44.94
CA THR A 151 8.20 6.75 44.43
C THR A 151 8.67 6.53 43.00
N VAL A 152 8.65 5.30 42.50
CA VAL A 152 8.93 4.97 41.10
C VAL A 152 7.66 5.12 40.25
N PRO A 153 7.75 5.66 39.01
CA PRO A 153 6.64 5.63 38.06
C PRO A 153 6.15 4.21 37.76
N SER A 154 4.90 4.09 37.35
CA SER A 154 4.32 2.83 36.87
C SER A 154 4.72 2.54 35.42
N ASP A 155 4.64 1.28 34.99
CA ASP A 155 4.84 0.94 33.57
C ASP A 155 3.82 1.68 32.66
N ASN A 156 2.62 2.04 33.18
CA ASN A 156 1.62 2.84 32.46
C ASN A 156 2.02 4.32 32.30
N ALA A 157 2.91 4.87 33.15
CA ALA A 157 3.33 6.27 33.06
C ALA A 157 4.08 6.60 31.74
N VAL A 158 4.51 5.57 31.01
CA VAL A 158 5.09 5.67 29.66
C VAL A 158 4.04 5.98 28.58
N ASN A 159 2.77 5.59 28.76
CA ASN A 159 1.75 5.72 27.72
C ASN A 159 1.44 7.20 27.34
N PRO A 160 1.24 8.14 28.30
CA PRO A 160 1.07 9.56 27.98
C PRO A 160 2.28 10.16 27.25
N ALA A 161 3.50 9.76 27.63
CA ALA A 161 4.73 10.15 26.95
C ALA A 161 4.73 9.70 25.48
N ILE A 162 4.43 8.43 25.20
CA ILE A 162 4.32 7.91 23.83
C ILE A 162 3.28 8.70 23.03
N VAL A 163 2.09 8.96 23.59
CA VAL A 163 1.05 9.74 22.92
C VAL A 163 1.54 11.15 22.56
N ARG A 164 2.21 11.87 23.47
CA ARG A 164 2.78 13.19 23.16
C ARG A 164 3.89 13.13 22.11
N PHE A 165 4.68 12.06 22.08
CA PHE A 165 5.71 11.82 21.05
C PHE A 165 5.08 11.59 19.66
N LEU A 166 4.03 10.77 19.56
CA LEU A 166 3.28 10.56 18.32
C LEU A 166 2.63 11.85 17.81
N GLN A 167 2.04 12.65 18.71
CA GLN A 167 1.44 13.94 18.38
C GLN A 167 2.47 14.97 17.86
N HIS A 168 3.69 14.98 18.41
CA HIS A 168 4.76 15.87 17.95
C HIS A 168 5.12 15.62 16.47
N TYR A 169 5.24 14.35 16.06
CA TYR A 169 5.49 13.96 14.67
C TYR A 169 4.22 13.85 13.80
N LYS A 170 3.05 14.16 14.36
CA LYS A 170 1.74 14.10 13.69
C LYS A 170 1.38 12.71 13.14
N TRP A 171 1.88 11.64 13.77
CA TRP A 171 1.51 10.27 13.41
C TRP A 171 0.13 9.94 13.96
N GLN A 172 -0.81 9.60 13.08
CA GLN A 172 -2.22 9.35 13.41
C GLN A 172 -2.63 7.89 13.20
N ARG A 173 -1.75 7.05 12.66
CA ARG A 173 -1.96 5.61 12.42
C ARG A 173 -0.79 4.82 13.00
N VAL A 174 -1.07 3.94 13.95
CA VAL A 174 -0.08 3.07 14.61
C VAL A 174 -0.53 1.62 14.60
N GLY A 175 0.41 0.68 14.68
CA GLY A 175 0.12 -0.71 15.01
C GLY A 175 0.76 -1.09 16.34
N THR A 176 0.20 -2.11 16.98
CA THR A 176 0.59 -2.52 18.33
C THR A 176 0.96 -3.99 18.36
N LEU A 177 2.07 -4.32 19.03
CA LEU A 177 2.58 -5.69 19.16
C LEU A 177 2.89 -5.98 20.63
N ALA A 178 2.07 -6.81 21.28
CA ALA A 178 2.21 -7.15 22.69
C ALA A 178 2.47 -8.64 22.92
N GLN A 179 3.29 -8.97 23.91
CA GLN A 179 3.46 -10.34 24.38
C GLN A 179 2.32 -10.72 25.34
N ASP A 180 1.82 -11.96 25.26
CA ASP A 180 0.69 -12.47 26.08
C ASP A 180 1.07 -12.75 27.55
N VAL A 181 1.56 -11.72 28.25
CA VAL A 181 1.88 -11.76 29.68
C VAL A 181 1.14 -10.62 30.37
N GLN A 182 0.47 -10.90 31.49
CA GLN A 182 -0.41 -9.95 32.20
C GLN A 182 0.21 -8.55 32.36
N ARG A 183 1.51 -8.46 32.70
CA ARG A 183 2.23 -7.18 32.83
C ARG A 183 2.13 -6.33 31.56
N PHE A 184 2.36 -6.90 30.39
CA PHE A 184 2.28 -6.19 29.11
C PHE A 184 0.82 -5.99 28.69
N SER A 185 -0.06 -6.96 28.93
CA SER A 185 -1.50 -6.81 28.63
C SER A 185 -2.13 -5.61 29.35
N GLU A 186 -1.79 -5.34 30.61
CA GLU A 186 -2.29 -4.15 31.33
C GLU A 186 -1.78 -2.83 30.72
N VAL A 187 -0.49 -2.73 30.40
CA VAL A 187 0.09 -1.52 29.76
C VAL A 187 -0.49 -1.32 28.36
N HIS A 188 -0.75 -2.40 27.61
CA HIS A 188 -1.38 -2.35 26.29
C HIS A 188 -2.84 -1.91 26.34
N ASN A 189 -3.61 -2.42 27.32
CA ASN A 189 -5.00 -2.03 27.56
C ASN A 189 -5.13 -0.56 27.98
N ASP A 190 -4.13 -0.02 28.67
CA ASP A 190 -4.05 1.39 29.03
C ASP A 190 -3.63 2.26 27.83
N LEU A 191 -2.60 1.84 27.08
CA LEU A 191 -2.13 2.50 25.85
C LEU A 191 -3.25 2.67 24.83
N THR A 192 -4.08 1.64 24.64
CA THR A 192 -5.24 1.69 23.73
C THR A 192 -6.24 2.80 24.13
N LYS A 193 -6.45 3.04 25.43
CA LYS A 193 -7.32 4.12 25.92
C LYS A 193 -6.68 5.49 25.73
N GLU A 194 -5.38 5.63 25.96
CA GLU A 194 -4.67 6.89 25.76
C GLU A 194 -4.57 7.28 24.27
N LEU A 195 -4.40 6.30 23.37
CA LEU A 195 -4.44 6.52 21.92
C LEU A 195 -5.83 6.98 21.43
N ASP A 196 -6.90 6.34 21.92
CA ASP A 196 -8.29 6.71 21.59
C ASP A 196 -8.64 8.12 22.08
N LYS A 197 -8.29 8.47 23.33
CA LYS A 197 -8.42 9.85 23.87
C LYS A 197 -7.68 10.89 23.03
N ALA A 198 -6.56 10.51 22.42
CA ALA A 198 -5.74 11.36 21.57
C ALA A 198 -6.21 11.42 20.09
N GLY A 199 -7.21 10.63 19.71
CA GLY A 199 -7.69 10.52 18.33
C GLY A 199 -6.71 9.80 17.39
N ILE A 200 -5.81 8.97 17.92
CA ILE A 200 -4.82 8.22 17.13
C ILE A 200 -5.43 6.85 16.79
N GLN A 201 -5.53 6.55 15.49
CA GLN A 201 -6.10 5.30 15.01
C GLN A 201 -5.10 4.14 15.19
N ILE A 202 -5.54 3.10 15.88
CA ILE A 202 -4.87 1.79 15.84
C ILE A 202 -5.28 1.08 14.54
N ALA A 203 -4.30 0.82 13.69
CA ALA A 203 -4.45 0.14 12.40
C ALA A 203 -4.64 -1.36 12.54
N GLU A 204 -3.89 -1.94 13.47
CA GLU A 204 -3.70 -3.38 13.64
C GLU A 204 -3.20 -3.63 15.07
N THR A 205 -3.76 -4.64 15.73
CA THR A 205 -3.34 -5.08 17.07
C THR A 205 -3.01 -6.56 17.00
N GLN A 206 -1.79 -6.89 17.36
CA GLN A 206 -1.28 -8.25 17.33
C GLN A 206 -0.74 -8.61 18.72
N SER A 207 -1.06 -9.81 19.19
CA SER A 207 -0.42 -10.39 20.37
C SER A 207 0.14 -11.77 20.08
N PHE A 208 1.19 -12.14 20.82
CA PHE A 208 1.92 -13.38 20.63
C PHE A 208 2.43 -13.93 21.96
N SER A 209 2.49 -15.26 22.07
CA SER A 209 3.00 -15.91 23.28
C SER A 209 4.46 -16.38 23.11
N ASN A 210 4.81 -16.96 21.95
CA ASN A 210 6.11 -17.61 21.71
C ASN A 210 6.80 -17.17 20.39
N ASP A 211 6.12 -17.30 19.25
CA ASP A 211 6.66 -16.95 17.92
C ASP A 211 5.99 -15.66 17.40
N PRO A 212 6.74 -14.56 17.25
CA PRO A 212 6.19 -13.30 16.74
C PRO A 212 6.16 -13.20 15.21
N CYS A 213 6.75 -14.12 14.44
CA CYS A 213 6.97 -13.92 13.00
C CYS A 213 5.66 -13.73 12.20
N VAL A 214 4.62 -14.52 12.49
CA VAL A 214 3.30 -14.39 11.83
C VAL A 214 2.65 -13.05 12.18
N ASN A 215 2.77 -12.60 13.44
CA ASN A 215 2.24 -11.32 13.90
C ASN A 215 2.94 -10.13 13.23
N VAL A 216 4.26 -10.19 13.08
CA VAL A 216 5.05 -9.19 12.34
C VAL A 216 4.64 -9.17 10.86
N GLN A 217 4.42 -10.33 10.25
CA GLN A 217 3.91 -10.42 8.87
C GLN A 217 2.51 -9.79 8.72
N ASN A 218 1.61 -10.00 9.69
CA ASN A 218 0.29 -9.36 9.70
C ASN A 218 0.39 -7.82 9.72
N LEU A 219 1.24 -7.25 10.60
CA LEU A 219 1.48 -5.81 10.66
C LEU A 219 1.95 -5.25 9.31
N LYS A 220 2.84 -5.96 8.61
CA LYS A 220 3.29 -5.60 7.26
C LYS A 220 2.14 -5.63 6.25
N THR A 221 1.29 -6.66 6.27
CA THR A 221 0.15 -6.74 5.34
C THR A 221 -0.89 -5.63 5.54
N SER A 222 -1.00 -5.08 6.76
CA SER A 222 -1.90 -3.97 7.10
C SER A 222 -1.33 -2.56 6.86
N ASP A 223 -0.17 -2.45 6.18
CA ASP A 223 0.61 -1.20 5.93
C ASP A 223 0.84 -0.41 7.23
N VAL A 224 1.31 -1.11 8.28
CA VAL A 224 1.71 -0.49 9.55
C VAL A 224 3.16 -0.02 9.44
N ARG A 225 3.36 1.29 9.64
CA ARG A 225 4.69 1.93 9.60
C ARG A 225 5.22 2.37 10.96
N ILE A 226 4.33 2.72 11.90
CA ILE A 226 4.69 3.07 13.28
C ILE A 226 4.26 1.92 14.19
N ILE A 227 5.21 1.24 14.83
CA ILE A 227 4.98 0.04 15.64
C ILE A 227 5.29 0.34 17.11
N LEU A 228 4.31 0.10 17.98
CA LEU A 228 4.43 0.18 19.44
C LEU A 228 4.56 -1.24 20.01
N GLY A 229 5.77 -1.60 20.44
CA GLY A 229 6.11 -2.93 20.95
C GLY A 229 6.07 -3.00 22.48
N GLN A 230 5.53 -4.10 23.03
CA GLN A 230 5.52 -4.41 24.46
C GLN A 230 5.81 -5.90 24.67
N PHE A 231 7.09 -6.21 24.89
CA PHE A 231 7.60 -7.57 25.06
C PHE A 231 8.85 -7.55 25.94
N ASP A 232 9.35 -8.72 26.31
CA ASP A 232 10.62 -8.87 27.03
C ASP A 232 11.85 -8.87 26.11
N GLU A 233 13.03 -8.87 26.73
CA GLU A 233 14.34 -8.81 26.07
C GLU A 233 14.64 -10.06 25.21
N GLU A 234 14.14 -11.24 25.61
CA GLU A 234 14.32 -12.48 24.84
C GLU A 234 13.46 -12.47 23.57
N MET A 235 12.20 -12.06 23.70
CA MET A 235 11.27 -11.94 22.59
C MET A 235 11.64 -10.78 21.65
N ALA A 236 12.25 -9.70 22.15
CA ALA A 236 12.75 -8.60 21.33
C ALA A 236 13.71 -9.09 20.23
N ALA A 237 14.62 -10.01 20.56
CA ALA A 237 15.56 -10.59 19.60
C ALA A 237 14.83 -11.32 18.46
N LYS A 238 13.78 -12.09 18.79
CA LYS A 238 12.97 -12.84 17.83
C LYS A 238 12.13 -11.88 16.96
N VAL A 239 11.47 -10.90 17.57
CA VAL A 239 10.67 -9.86 16.88
C VAL A 239 11.53 -9.13 15.85
N PHE A 240 12.71 -8.62 16.23
CA PHE A 240 13.57 -7.89 15.30
C PHE A 240 14.19 -8.79 14.22
N CYS A 241 14.43 -10.07 14.50
CA CYS A 241 14.85 -11.02 13.46
C CYS A 241 13.74 -11.25 12.41
N CYS A 242 12.49 -11.45 12.87
CA CYS A 242 11.32 -11.54 11.99
C CYS A 242 11.15 -10.24 11.18
N ALA A 243 11.29 -9.07 11.82
CA ALA A 243 11.21 -7.76 11.17
C ALA A 243 12.32 -7.55 10.13
N TYR A 244 13.54 -8.04 10.37
CA TYR A 244 14.62 -8.03 9.37
C TYR A 244 14.23 -8.85 8.14
N ASN A 245 13.79 -10.10 8.34
CA ASN A 245 13.42 -11.02 7.27
C ASN A 245 12.22 -10.49 6.45
N GLU A 246 11.27 -9.82 7.09
CA GLU A 246 10.14 -9.17 6.44
C GLU A 246 10.45 -7.76 5.88
N GLY A 247 11.66 -7.21 6.10
CA GLY A 247 12.01 -5.87 5.63
C GLY A 247 11.27 -4.72 6.34
N MET A 248 10.81 -4.95 7.58
CA MET A 248 10.15 -3.95 8.44
C MET A 248 11.15 -3.08 9.21
N TYR A 249 12.14 -2.55 8.49
CA TYR A 249 13.17 -1.65 9.01
C TYR A 249 13.54 -0.61 7.94
N GLY A 250 14.42 0.34 8.26
CA GLY A 250 14.82 1.40 7.34
C GLY A 250 14.00 2.68 7.48
N SER A 251 14.14 3.60 6.53
CA SER A 251 13.51 4.93 6.54
C SER A 251 11.98 4.96 6.47
N LYS A 252 11.31 3.81 6.37
CA LYS A 252 9.84 3.70 6.23
C LYS A 252 9.14 3.31 7.52
N TYR A 253 9.87 2.81 8.52
CA TYR A 253 9.32 2.24 9.73
C TYR A 253 9.89 2.93 10.97
N GLN A 254 9.08 3.09 12.01
CA GLN A 254 9.53 3.51 13.33
C GLN A 254 9.08 2.48 14.38
N TRP A 255 10.05 1.92 15.09
CA TRP A 255 9.80 1.08 16.27
C TRP A 255 9.91 1.91 17.54
N VAL A 256 8.95 1.74 18.45
CA VAL A 256 8.95 2.27 19.81
C VAL A 256 8.78 1.10 20.78
N ILE A 257 9.75 0.88 21.67
CA ILE A 257 9.82 -0.29 22.56
C ILE A 257 10.23 0.12 24.00
N PRO A 258 10.13 -0.77 24.99
CA PRO A 258 10.51 -0.45 26.37
C PRO A 258 12.01 -0.22 26.52
N GLY A 259 12.39 0.76 27.33
CA GLY A 259 13.79 1.18 27.52
C GLY A 259 14.59 0.39 28.55
N TRP A 260 13.93 -0.39 29.41
CA TRP A 260 14.51 -1.03 30.59
C TRP A 260 15.41 -2.26 30.32
N TYR A 261 15.64 -2.63 29.05
CA TYR A 261 16.52 -3.76 28.68
C TYR A 261 17.98 -3.53 29.08
N GLY A 262 18.69 -4.64 29.28
CA GLY A 262 20.11 -4.68 29.61
C GLY A 262 20.99 -3.93 28.60
N SER A 263 22.10 -3.38 29.08
CA SER A 263 23.10 -2.79 28.19
C SER A 263 23.69 -3.87 27.29
N ARG A 264 23.59 -3.67 25.97
CA ARG A 264 24.03 -4.61 24.94
C ARG A 264 23.36 -5.99 24.97
N TRP A 265 22.09 -6.04 25.36
CA TRP A 265 21.27 -7.27 25.39
C TRP A 265 21.39 -8.15 24.13
N TRP A 266 21.53 -7.52 22.96
CA TRP A 266 21.72 -8.18 21.67
C TRP A 266 23.00 -9.05 21.55
N GLU A 267 24.01 -8.88 22.42
CA GLU A 267 25.22 -9.71 22.47
C GLU A 267 24.98 -11.10 23.08
N HIS A 268 23.94 -11.25 23.91
CA HIS A 268 23.62 -12.51 24.60
C HIS A 268 22.52 -13.34 23.91
N THR A 269 22.03 -12.89 22.75
CA THR A 269 20.93 -13.52 22.03
C THR A 269 21.35 -14.83 21.33
N GLN A 270 20.51 -15.86 21.41
CA GLN A 270 20.82 -17.18 20.83
C GLN A 270 20.92 -17.15 19.30
N GLN A 271 21.67 -18.11 18.74
CA GLN A 271 22.17 -18.19 17.36
C GLN A 271 21.14 -18.13 16.20
N GLN A 272 19.84 -18.02 16.46
CA GLN A 272 18.81 -18.00 15.41
C GLN A 272 18.88 -16.76 14.49
N CYS A 273 19.48 -15.66 14.93
CA CYS A 273 19.69 -14.47 14.10
C CYS A 273 21.17 -14.02 14.11
N PRO A 274 21.77 -13.69 12.96
CA PRO A 274 23.05 -13.00 12.94
C PRO A 274 22.93 -11.63 13.61
N GLN A 275 23.79 -11.33 14.58
CA GLN A 275 23.81 -10.05 15.32
C GLN A 275 23.81 -8.82 14.37
N LYS A 276 24.51 -8.91 13.22
CA LYS A 276 24.50 -7.87 12.18
C LYS A 276 23.10 -7.54 11.66
N ASN A 277 22.25 -8.54 11.46
CA ASN A 277 20.89 -8.36 10.96
C ASN A 277 19.99 -7.72 12.03
N LEU A 278 20.14 -8.18 13.27
CA LEU A 278 19.48 -7.64 14.45
C LEU A 278 19.79 -6.14 14.64
N LEU A 279 21.08 -5.77 14.60
CA LEU A 279 21.52 -4.36 14.68
C LEU A 279 20.94 -3.49 13.56
N ILE A 280 20.91 -4.00 12.31
CA ILE A 280 20.32 -3.29 11.16
C ILE A 280 18.81 -3.06 11.33
N ALA A 281 18.09 -4.02 11.92
CA ALA A 281 16.65 -3.89 12.17
C ALA A 281 16.31 -2.97 13.35
N MET A 282 17.23 -2.86 14.33
CA MET A 282 17.09 -2.02 15.52
C MET A 282 17.54 -0.57 15.33
N GLU A 283 18.23 -0.24 14.25
CA GLU A 283 18.75 1.11 13.98
C GLU A 283 17.64 2.18 14.04
N ASN A 284 17.89 3.28 14.75
CA ASN A 284 16.94 4.36 15.03
C ASN A 284 15.68 3.96 15.83
N CYS A 285 15.60 2.74 16.39
CA CYS A 285 14.53 2.36 17.30
C CYS A 285 14.51 3.25 18.56
N ILE A 286 13.31 3.62 19.00
CA ILE A 286 13.07 4.47 20.16
C ILE A 286 12.74 3.61 21.38
N TYR A 287 13.48 3.85 22.45
CA TYR A 287 13.40 3.20 23.74
C TYR A 287 12.80 4.18 24.74
N VAL A 288 11.82 3.73 25.53
CA VAL A 288 11.12 4.59 26.50
C VAL A 288 11.16 3.96 27.89
N ASP A 289 11.76 4.65 28.86
CA ASP A 289 11.84 4.25 30.27
C ASP A 289 11.62 5.47 31.18
N PHE A 290 11.44 5.25 32.49
CA PHE A 290 11.49 6.35 33.44
C PHE A 290 12.94 6.80 33.68
N MET A 291 13.15 8.10 33.84
CA MET A 291 14.49 8.67 34.05
C MET A 291 15.01 8.30 35.46
N PRO A 292 16.22 7.73 35.62
CA PRO A 292 16.74 7.33 36.95
C PRO A 292 17.10 8.49 37.88
N LEU A 293 17.61 9.60 37.32
CA LEU A 293 18.13 10.79 38.03
C LEU A 293 17.80 12.07 37.26
N SER A 294 17.59 13.18 37.97
CA SER A 294 17.35 14.48 37.32
C SER A 294 18.61 15.01 36.63
N THR A 295 18.50 15.32 35.34
CA THR A 295 19.53 16.02 34.55
C THR A 295 19.76 17.47 35.00
N ARG A 296 18.78 18.09 35.68
CA ARG A 296 18.80 19.51 36.05
C ARG A 296 19.69 19.73 37.28
N PRO A 297 20.74 20.58 37.23
CA PRO A 297 21.70 20.81 38.32
C PRO A 297 21.15 21.79 39.37
N VAL A 298 19.98 21.47 39.94
CA VAL A 298 19.30 22.27 40.97
C VAL A 298 19.54 21.61 42.32
N ARG A 299 19.77 22.42 43.38
CA ARG A 299 19.85 21.88 44.75
C ARG A 299 18.48 21.37 45.20
N THR A 300 18.46 20.14 45.66
CA THR A 300 17.27 19.40 46.11
C THR A 300 17.01 19.63 47.60
N ILE A 301 16.00 18.97 48.17
CA ILE A 301 15.68 19.07 49.61
C ILE A 301 16.85 18.71 50.54
N SER A 302 17.76 17.82 50.13
CA SER A 302 18.95 17.46 50.89
C SER A 302 20.09 18.48 50.80
N GLY A 303 19.88 19.59 50.08
CA GLY A 303 20.91 20.58 49.76
C GLY A 303 21.84 20.17 48.61
N LEU A 304 21.88 18.90 48.20
CA LEU A 304 22.73 18.38 47.12
C LEU A 304 22.08 18.57 45.74
N THR A 305 22.90 18.68 44.68
CA THR A 305 22.43 18.46 43.30
C THR A 305 22.38 16.97 42.96
N PRO A 306 21.61 16.54 41.94
CA PRO A 306 21.58 15.14 41.53
C PRO A 306 22.96 14.56 41.18
N GLN A 307 23.84 15.35 40.58
CA GLN A 307 25.21 14.95 40.23
C GLN A 307 26.09 14.77 41.48
N GLN A 308 25.98 15.66 42.47
CA GLN A 308 26.71 15.53 43.74
C GLN A 308 26.26 14.28 44.51
N TYR A 309 24.95 14.03 44.54
CA TYR A 309 24.39 12.80 45.10
C TYR A 309 24.90 11.53 44.37
N GLU A 310 24.98 11.58 43.04
CA GLU A 310 25.49 10.46 42.23
C GLU A 310 26.96 10.17 42.54
N GLU A 311 27.81 11.20 42.63
CA GLU A 311 29.22 11.09 43.05
C GLU A 311 29.36 10.48 44.46
N GLU A 312 28.58 10.96 45.45
CA GLU A 312 28.56 10.42 46.81
C GLU A 312 28.08 8.96 46.85
N TYR A 313 27.09 8.59 46.01
CA TYR A 313 26.58 7.23 45.91
C TYR A 313 27.63 6.28 45.32
N TYR A 314 28.32 6.67 44.24
CA TYR A 314 29.43 5.89 43.69
C TYR A 314 30.60 5.75 44.67
N HIS A 315 30.90 6.79 45.46
CA HIS A 315 31.92 6.69 46.51
C HIS A 315 31.52 5.65 47.57
N MET A 316 30.26 5.64 48.03
CA MET A 316 29.79 4.64 48.99
C MET A 316 29.67 3.22 48.42
N LEU A 317 29.37 3.07 47.13
CA LEU A 317 29.49 1.79 46.42
C LEU A 317 30.95 1.31 46.40
N GLY A 318 31.92 2.19 46.11
CA GLY A 318 33.34 1.85 46.11
C GLY A 318 33.89 1.39 47.46
N VAL A 319 33.32 1.91 48.57
CA VAL A 319 33.63 1.44 49.94
C VAL A 319 32.94 0.10 50.25
N SER A 320 31.81 -0.20 49.60
CA SER A 320 31.11 -1.48 49.71
C SER A 320 31.42 -2.38 48.51
N GLU A 321 32.59 -3.03 48.50
CA GLU A 321 33.12 -3.92 47.43
C GLU A 321 32.16 -5.04 46.93
N VAL A 322 31.00 -5.20 47.58
CA VAL A 322 29.98 -6.25 47.39
C VAL A 322 28.63 -5.69 46.85
N ALA A 323 28.46 -4.37 46.68
CA ALA A 323 27.19 -3.76 46.27
C ALA A 323 27.14 -3.44 44.76
N PRO A 324 26.21 -4.03 43.97
CA PRO A 324 26.06 -3.70 42.55
C PRO A 324 25.28 -2.39 42.35
N HIS A 325 25.59 -1.63 41.29
CA HIS A 325 24.83 -0.45 40.91
C HIS A 325 23.36 -0.78 40.59
N SER A 326 22.40 0.01 41.09
CA SER A 326 20.96 -0.21 40.92
C SER A 326 20.25 1.05 40.44
N LYS A 327 19.52 0.99 39.31
CA LYS A 327 18.77 2.14 38.75
C LYS A 327 17.66 2.70 39.66
N PHE A 328 17.37 2.05 40.78
CA PHE A 328 16.37 2.47 41.77
C PHE A 328 16.96 3.27 42.94
N HIS A 329 18.27 3.53 42.97
CA HIS A 329 18.95 4.18 44.11
C HIS A 329 18.38 5.57 44.45
N GLY A 330 18.22 6.46 43.46
CA GLY A 330 17.59 7.78 43.66
C GLY A 330 16.13 7.70 44.12
N TYR A 331 15.37 6.72 43.61
CA TYR A 331 13.98 6.48 44.02
C TYR A 331 13.85 5.99 45.46
N ALA A 332 14.84 5.24 45.95
CA ALA A 332 14.93 4.83 47.35
C ALA A 332 15.37 6.00 48.25
N TYR A 333 16.34 6.80 47.80
CA TYR A 333 16.80 8.02 48.50
C TYR A 333 15.64 9.01 48.72
N ASP A 334 14.94 9.38 47.65
CA ASP A 334 13.76 10.26 47.72
C ASP A 334 12.63 9.64 48.56
N GLY A 335 12.52 8.30 48.59
CA GLY A 335 11.54 7.59 49.43
C GLY A 335 11.75 7.74 50.93
N ILE A 336 13.00 7.82 51.40
CA ILE A 336 13.30 8.11 52.81
C ILE A 336 12.97 9.57 53.14
N TRP A 337 13.25 10.51 52.24
CA TRP A 337 12.83 11.91 52.40
C TRP A 337 11.30 12.06 52.44
N VAL A 338 10.54 11.32 51.61
CA VAL A 338 9.07 11.24 51.72
C VAL A 338 8.64 10.78 53.11
N ILE A 339 9.20 9.67 53.61
CA ILE A 339 8.85 9.13 54.93
C ILE A 339 9.15 10.14 56.05
N ALA A 340 10.31 10.79 56.01
CA ALA A 340 10.70 11.79 57.00
C ALA A 340 9.76 13.01 57.00
N GLN A 341 9.38 13.52 55.82
CA GLN A 341 8.42 14.61 55.65
C GLN A 341 7.02 14.22 56.14
N VAL A 342 6.53 13.04 55.76
CA VAL A 342 5.22 12.51 56.19
C VAL A 342 5.15 12.33 57.72
N LEU A 343 6.19 11.77 58.33
CA LEU A 343 6.26 11.60 59.79
C LEU A 343 6.34 12.95 60.51
N ASN A 344 7.16 13.89 60.02
CA ASN A 344 7.24 15.23 60.60
C ASN A 344 5.88 15.95 60.51
N ARG A 345 5.23 15.90 59.35
CA ARG A 345 3.89 16.50 59.15
C ARG A 345 2.83 15.85 60.03
N THR A 346 2.89 14.54 60.21
CA THR A 346 2.00 13.79 61.10
C THR A 346 2.20 14.23 62.56
N ILE A 347 3.45 14.43 63.01
CA ILE A 347 3.76 14.95 64.35
C ILE A 347 3.18 16.35 64.54
N GLU A 348 3.39 17.27 63.59
CA GLU A 348 2.82 18.63 63.64
C GLU A 348 1.29 18.62 63.79
N LEU A 349 0.60 17.77 63.02
CA LEU A 349 -0.86 17.66 63.06
C LEU A 349 -1.37 17.06 64.38
N LEU A 350 -0.64 16.08 64.94
CA LEU A 350 -0.95 15.50 66.25
C LEU A 350 -0.67 16.47 67.42
N GLU A 351 0.41 17.25 67.36
CA GLU A 351 0.73 18.28 68.37
C GLU A 351 -0.24 19.49 68.30
N ALA A 352 -0.78 19.79 67.12
CA ALA A 352 -1.75 20.88 66.94
C ALA A 352 -3.17 20.53 67.42
N ASP A 353 -3.63 19.28 67.28
CA ASP A 353 -4.95 18.84 67.73
C ASP A 353 -4.99 18.61 69.25
N LYS A 354 -5.28 19.68 70.00
CA LYS A 354 -5.45 19.66 71.47
C LYS A 354 -6.56 18.72 71.99
N SER A 355 -7.36 18.08 71.12
CA SER A 355 -8.30 17.03 71.53
C SER A 355 -7.66 15.64 71.66
N LEU A 356 -6.44 15.46 71.15
CA LEU A 356 -5.71 14.19 71.16
C LEU A 356 -4.66 14.15 72.28
N ILE A 357 -4.86 13.26 73.26
CA ILE A 357 -3.76 12.76 74.13
C ILE A 357 -3.04 11.64 73.37
N ALA A 358 -2.52 11.93 72.18
CA ALA A 358 -1.89 10.94 71.30
C ALA A 358 -0.56 11.46 70.73
N SER A 359 0.55 11.08 71.38
CA SER A 359 1.90 11.19 70.79
C SER A 359 2.03 10.19 69.64
N ILE A 360 2.90 10.47 68.65
CA ILE A 360 3.27 9.47 67.63
C ILE A 360 3.91 8.21 68.26
N GLU A 361 4.45 8.32 69.47
CA GLU A 361 4.94 7.21 70.29
C GLU A 361 3.82 6.24 70.72
N SER A 362 2.60 6.75 70.91
CA SER A 362 1.41 5.99 71.32
C SER A 362 0.73 5.19 70.20
N PHE A 363 1.30 5.19 68.98
CA PHE A 363 0.76 4.50 67.82
C PHE A 363 0.37 3.04 68.11
N SER A 364 -0.67 2.57 67.44
CA SER A 364 -1.16 1.19 67.50
C SER A 364 -1.76 0.83 66.16
N TYR A 365 -1.57 -0.40 65.70
CA TYR A 365 -2.13 -0.89 64.44
C TYR A 365 -3.68 -0.88 64.42
N THR A 366 -4.33 -0.76 65.59
CA THR A 366 -5.78 -0.57 65.73
C THR A 366 -6.25 0.87 65.54
N ASN A 367 -5.34 1.86 65.50
CA ASN A 367 -5.70 3.28 65.45
C ASN A 367 -5.86 3.78 64.00
N GLN A 368 -7.05 3.57 63.46
CA GLN A 368 -7.43 4.02 62.12
C GLN A 368 -7.25 5.53 61.89
N ARG A 369 -7.41 6.37 62.93
CA ARG A 369 -7.32 7.83 62.78
C ARG A 369 -5.87 8.30 62.54
N ILE A 370 -4.88 7.71 63.20
CA ILE A 370 -3.46 8.00 62.87
C ILE A 370 -3.10 7.42 61.50
N GLY A 371 -3.63 6.24 61.15
CA GLY A 371 -3.48 5.67 59.80
C GLY A 371 -4.00 6.60 58.70
N GLN A 372 -5.16 7.23 58.90
CA GLN A 372 -5.71 8.24 57.99
C GLN A 372 -4.82 9.48 57.87
N ILE A 373 -4.36 10.06 58.99
CA ILE A 373 -3.47 11.23 58.98
C ILE A 373 -2.16 10.93 58.21
N LEU A 374 -1.60 9.72 58.35
CA LEU A 374 -0.42 9.28 57.58
C LEU A 374 -0.70 9.19 56.06
N LEU A 375 -1.88 8.71 55.67
CA LEU A 375 -2.29 8.62 54.26
C LEU A 375 -2.58 10.00 53.65
N ASP A 376 -3.18 10.90 54.41
CA ASP A 376 -3.43 12.29 53.99
C ASP A 376 -2.11 13.05 53.82
N ALA A 377 -1.18 12.94 54.78
CA ALA A 377 0.16 13.53 54.69
C ALA A 377 0.99 12.97 53.52
N LEU A 378 0.85 11.67 53.20
CA LEU A 378 1.42 11.07 51.99
C LEU A 378 0.84 11.72 50.72
N ASN A 379 -0.46 11.95 50.66
CA ASN A 379 -1.12 12.55 49.49
C ASN A 379 -0.82 14.05 49.33
N GLU A 380 -0.53 14.76 50.42
CA GLU A 380 -0.09 16.17 50.41
C GLU A 380 1.42 16.36 50.09
N THR A 381 2.21 15.28 49.99
CA THR A 381 3.67 15.36 49.80
C THR A 381 4.04 15.99 48.46
N ASN A 382 4.81 17.09 48.50
CA ASN A 382 5.28 17.81 47.33
C ASN A 382 6.65 18.48 47.58
N PHE A 383 7.74 17.94 47.03
CA PHE A 383 9.08 18.54 47.10
C PHE A 383 9.97 18.18 45.90
N LEU A 384 11.15 18.80 45.80
CA LEU A 384 12.16 18.50 44.77
C LEU A 384 13.23 17.54 45.31
N GLY A 385 13.22 16.30 44.84
CA GLY A 385 14.20 15.25 45.16
C GLY A 385 15.27 15.08 44.07
N VAL A 386 16.17 14.12 44.24
CA VAL A 386 17.28 13.84 43.30
C VAL A 386 16.78 13.27 41.96
N THR A 387 15.60 12.64 41.97
CA THR A 387 14.90 12.15 40.77
C THR A 387 13.91 13.17 40.18
N GLY A 388 13.94 14.43 40.64
CA GLY A 388 13.03 15.50 40.22
C GLY A 388 11.86 15.72 41.19
N GLN A 389 10.74 16.28 40.71
CA GLN A 389 9.59 16.55 41.58
C GLN A 389 9.02 15.24 42.16
N VAL A 390 8.78 15.21 43.46
CA VAL A 390 8.12 14.11 44.17
C VAL A 390 6.72 14.61 44.53
N LEU A 391 5.73 14.14 43.76
CA LEU A 391 4.32 14.46 43.91
C LEU A 391 3.49 13.21 43.63
N PHE A 392 2.55 12.88 44.52
CA PHE A 392 1.65 11.74 44.33
C PHE A 392 0.28 12.16 43.79
N ARG A 393 -0.29 11.32 42.95
CA ARG A 393 -1.68 11.41 42.48
C ARG A 393 -2.28 10.03 42.54
N ASN A 394 -3.30 9.83 43.39
CA ASN A 394 -3.86 8.50 43.68
C ASN A 394 -2.74 7.48 44.01
N GLY A 395 -1.80 7.84 44.89
CA GLY A 395 -0.68 6.98 45.31
C GLY A 395 0.33 6.55 44.24
N GLU A 396 0.21 7.03 43.01
CA GLU A 396 1.27 6.95 41.98
C GLU A 396 2.06 8.25 41.95
N ARG A 397 3.36 8.19 41.69
CA ARG A 397 4.16 9.40 41.46
C ARG A 397 4.06 9.86 40.01
N LEU A 398 3.86 11.15 39.82
CA LEU A 398 4.09 11.82 38.52
C LEU A 398 5.60 12.05 38.34
N GLY A 399 6.21 11.30 37.41
CA GLY A 399 7.65 11.36 37.15
C GLY A 399 8.02 11.90 35.76
N THR A 400 9.31 11.81 35.44
CA THR A 400 9.85 12.14 34.12
C THR A 400 10.16 10.85 33.36
N ILE A 401 9.68 10.77 32.12
CA ILE A 401 9.97 9.70 31.17
C ILE A 401 11.08 10.17 30.23
N GLU A 402 12.03 9.31 29.91
CA GLU A 402 13.09 9.62 28.95
C GLU A 402 12.93 8.82 27.65
N PHE A 403 13.30 9.47 26.55
CA PHE A 403 13.38 8.87 25.24
C PHE A 403 14.85 8.67 24.88
N MET A 404 15.21 7.44 24.58
CA MET A 404 16.52 7.06 24.04
C MET A 404 16.35 6.56 22.61
N GLN A 405 17.33 6.82 21.74
CA GLN A 405 17.40 6.25 20.41
C GLN A 405 18.61 5.34 20.28
N PHE A 406 18.43 4.16 19.68
CA PHE A 406 19.56 3.32 19.31
C PHE A 406 20.23 3.84 18.04
N GLN A 407 21.51 4.22 18.14
CA GLN A 407 22.29 4.78 17.05
C GLN A 407 23.59 3.97 16.89
N SER A 408 23.67 3.17 15.83
CA SER A 408 24.78 2.28 15.45
C SER A 408 25.14 1.17 16.45
N THR A 409 25.52 1.53 17.68
CA THR A 409 25.93 0.59 18.75
C THR A 409 25.50 1.00 20.16
N GLU A 410 24.97 2.21 20.36
CA GLU A 410 24.68 2.75 21.70
C GLU A 410 23.29 3.39 21.77
N ARG A 411 22.76 3.50 22.99
CA ARG A 411 21.51 4.21 23.29
C ARG A 411 21.84 5.65 23.67
N VAL A 412 21.36 6.62 22.88
CA VAL A 412 21.58 8.06 23.09
C VAL A 412 20.27 8.70 23.57
N LYS A 413 20.28 9.48 24.65
CA LYS A 413 19.10 10.24 25.09
C LYS A 413 18.74 11.31 24.03
N VAL A 414 17.50 11.25 23.53
CA VAL A 414 16.96 12.16 22.50
C VAL A 414 15.83 13.05 23.01
N GLY A 415 15.32 12.83 24.23
CA GLY A 415 14.32 13.71 24.83
C GLY A 415 13.88 13.30 26.23
N GLU A 416 13.06 14.15 26.85
CA GLU A 416 12.39 13.90 28.13
C GLU A 416 10.95 14.43 28.12
N TYR A 417 10.06 13.73 28.80
CA TYR A 417 8.66 14.11 29.02
C TYR A 417 8.39 14.22 30.51
N ASN A 418 7.86 15.36 30.95
CA ASN A 418 7.52 15.60 32.35
C ASN A 418 6.01 15.53 32.55
N ALA A 419 5.55 14.56 33.34
CA ALA A 419 4.12 14.31 33.57
C ALA A 419 3.42 15.38 34.45
N VAL A 420 4.16 16.25 35.15
CA VAL A 420 3.57 17.29 36.00
C VAL A 420 3.07 18.51 35.20
N PRO A 421 3.88 19.15 34.33
CA PRO A 421 3.42 20.20 33.41
C PRO A 421 2.85 19.65 32.08
N ASP A 422 2.96 18.33 31.84
CA ASP A 422 2.54 17.65 30.61
C ASP A 422 3.25 18.20 29.36
N THR A 423 4.59 18.28 29.42
CA THR A 423 5.47 18.83 28.38
C THR A 423 6.49 17.82 27.89
N LEU A 424 6.68 17.76 26.56
CA LEU A 424 7.73 16.97 25.89
C LEU A 424 8.84 17.90 25.39
N GLU A 425 10.08 17.64 25.80
CA GLU A 425 11.29 18.36 25.40
C GLU A 425 12.17 17.39 24.57
N LEU A 426 12.32 17.64 23.26
CA LEU A 426 13.15 16.84 22.35
C LEU A 426 14.47 17.54 22.02
N ILE A 427 15.55 16.76 21.95
CA ILE A 427 16.91 17.21 21.69
C ILE A 427 17.19 17.05 20.19
N ASN A 428 16.79 18.07 19.40
CA ASN A 428 16.87 18.05 17.94
C ASN A 428 18.28 17.80 17.36
N SER A 429 19.35 18.07 18.12
CA SER A 429 20.74 17.83 17.70
C SER A 429 21.16 16.35 17.77
N THR A 430 20.48 15.55 18.59
CA THR A 430 20.80 14.12 18.79
C THR A 430 19.84 13.21 18.04
N MET A 431 18.57 13.60 17.87
CA MET A 431 17.58 12.78 17.18
C MET A 431 17.92 12.59 15.69
N ARG A 432 17.93 11.33 15.22
CA ARG A 432 18.26 10.99 13.83
C ARG A 432 17.17 10.13 13.19
N PHE A 433 17.02 10.26 11.88
CA PHE A 433 16.21 9.37 11.07
C PHE A 433 17.06 8.86 9.90
N GLN A 434 16.69 7.70 9.36
CA GLN A 434 17.42 7.09 8.24
C GLN A 434 17.05 7.71 6.88
N GLY A 435 15.93 8.44 6.82
CA GLY A 435 15.57 9.36 5.74
C GLY A 435 15.85 10.82 6.12
N PRO A 436 15.71 11.76 5.16
CA PRO A 436 15.83 13.20 5.44
C PRO A 436 14.72 13.73 6.36
N ASP A 437 13.55 13.09 6.32
CA ASP A 437 12.37 13.39 7.11
C ASP A 437 11.98 12.16 7.96
N PRO A 438 11.19 12.34 9.04
CA PRO A 438 10.58 11.23 9.77
C PRO A 438 9.69 10.36 8.84
N PRO A 439 9.54 9.04 9.12
CA PRO A 439 8.68 8.18 8.32
C PRO A 439 7.21 8.64 8.34
N TRP A 440 6.48 8.37 7.26
CA TRP A 440 5.04 8.62 7.17
C TRP A 440 4.25 7.51 7.87
N ASP A 441 3.08 7.81 8.43
CA ASP A 441 2.25 6.85 9.19
C ASP A 441 1.48 5.83 8.31
N ARG A 442 1.40 6.10 7.00
CA ARG A 442 0.76 5.26 5.98
C ARG A 442 1.35 5.53 4.60
N THR A 443 1.13 4.64 3.65
CA THR A 443 1.47 4.93 2.25
C THR A 443 0.52 5.96 1.65
N ILE A 444 1.05 7.02 1.02
CA ILE A 444 0.23 8.05 0.37
C ILE A 444 -0.30 7.50 -0.96
N VAL A 445 -1.63 7.46 -1.10
CA VAL A 445 -2.30 7.03 -2.33
C VAL A 445 -2.60 8.24 -3.20
N GLN A 446 -2.04 8.29 -4.41
CA GLN A 446 -2.30 9.33 -5.40
C GLN A 446 -3.13 8.79 -6.56
N SER A 447 -4.33 9.33 -6.76
CA SER A 447 -5.15 9.05 -7.94
C SER A 447 -4.54 9.63 -9.21
N LYS A 448 -4.35 8.82 -10.25
CA LYS A 448 -3.79 9.26 -11.54
C LYS A 448 -4.65 8.77 -12.70
N LEU A 449 -4.99 9.66 -13.62
CA LEU A 449 -5.74 9.31 -14.83
C LEU A 449 -4.86 8.57 -15.84
N ARG A 450 -5.41 7.55 -16.50
CA ARG A 450 -4.80 6.89 -17.66
C ARG A 450 -5.24 7.60 -18.93
N GLU A 451 -4.35 8.43 -19.46
CA GLU A 451 -4.58 9.36 -20.56
C GLU A 451 -4.06 8.82 -21.91
N VAL A 452 -4.52 9.42 -23.01
CA VAL A 452 -3.98 9.17 -24.35
C VAL A 452 -2.68 9.96 -24.53
N TYR A 453 -1.62 9.27 -24.98
CA TYR A 453 -0.30 9.87 -25.08
C TYR A 453 -0.28 11.01 -26.11
N LEU A 454 0.02 12.23 -25.66
CA LEU A 454 -0.11 13.45 -26.47
C LEU A 454 0.68 13.41 -27.80
N PRO A 455 1.90 12.84 -27.88
CA PRO A 455 2.58 12.61 -29.16
C PRO A 455 1.84 11.65 -30.11
N LEU A 456 1.22 10.58 -29.59
CA LEU A 456 0.42 9.65 -30.40
C LEU A 456 -0.82 10.35 -30.97
N TYR A 457 -1.52 11.13 -30.14
CA TYR A 457 -2.64 11.96 -30.58
C TYR A 457 -2.22 12.95 -31.68
N SER A 458 -1.07 13.61 -31.51
CA SER A 458 -0.53 14.59 -32.46
C SER A 458 -0.20 13.97 -33.82
N ILE A 459 0.49 12.82 -33.85
CA ILE A 459 0.88 12.13 -35.09
C ILE A 459 -0.37 11.68 -35.88
N LEU A 460 -1.34 11.06 -35.21
CA LEU A 460 -2.58 10.59 -35.86
C LEU A 460 -3.47 11.74 -36.31
N SER A 461 -3.47 12.87 -35.59
CA SER A 461 -4.14 14.11 -36.00
C SER A 461 -3.55 14.68 -37.29
N VAL A 462 -2.23 14.76 -37.42
CA VAL A 462 -1.56 15.23 -38.65
C VAL A 462 -1.88 14.32 -39.85
N LEU A 463 -1.84 13.00 -39.66
CA LEU A 463 -2.19 12.04 -40.72
C LEU A 463 -3.66 12.18 -41.15
N THR A 464 -4.56 12.45 -40.20
CA THR A 464 -5.98 12.72 -40.46
C THR A 464 -6.18 14.03 -41.25
N CYS A 465 -5.47 15.10 -40.90
CA CYS A 465 -5.48 16.35 -41.67
C CYS A 465 -5.05 16.16 -43.14
N LEU A 466 -4.02 15.36 -43.40
CA LEU A 466 -3.60 15.02 -44.77
C LEU A 466 -4.70 14.27 -45.53
N GLY A 467 -5.40 13.34 -44.88
CA GLY A 467 -6.57 12.64 -45.43
C GLY A 467 -7.72 13.59 -45.77
N MET A 468 -8.04 14.55 -44.90
CA MET A 468 -9.07 15.57 -45.15
C MET A 468 -8.71 16.54 -46.27
N PHE A 469 -7.44 16.94 -46.38
CA PHE A 469 -6.95 17.75 -47.50
C PHE A 469 -7.09 17.00 -48.84
N MET A 470 -6.68 15.73 -48.88
CA MET A 470 -6.85 14.86 -50.04
C MET A 470 -8.33 14.69 -50.44
N ALA A 471 -9.21 14.44 -49.47
CA ALA A 471 -10.65 14.37 -49.68
C ALA A 471 -11.21 15.68 -50.28
N SER A 472 -10.77 16.83 -49.76
CA SER A 472 -11.17 18.15 -50.25
C SER A 472 -10.72 18.40 -51.69
N ALA A 473 -9.51 17.99 -52.05
CA ALA A 473 -8.99 18.06 -53.42
C ALA A 473 -9.80 17.18 -54.39
N PHE A 474 -10.16 15.95 -53.99
CA PHE A 474 -11.03 15.08 -54.80
C PHE A 474 -12.45 15.63 -54.95
N LEU A 475 -13.01 16.27 -53.90
CA LEU A 475 -14.32 16.91 -53.97
C LEU A 475 -14.31 18.08 -54.97
N PHE A 476 -13.30 18.96 -54.88
CA PHE A 476 -13.11 20.06 -55.82
C PHE A 476 -12.94 19.56 -57.26
N PHE A 477 -12.11 18.54 -57.48
CA PHE A 477 -11.90 17.92 -58.80
C PHE A 477 -13.21 17.37 -59.39
N ASN A 478 -13.99 16.63 -58.60
CA ASN A 478 -15.26 16.05 -59.03
C ASN A 478 -16.30 17.15 -59.36
N ILE A 479 -16.43 18.17 -58.52
CA ILE A 479 -17.34 19.30 -58.76
C ILE A 479 -16.95 20.09 -60.01
N LYS A 480 -15.66 20.45 -60.17
CA LYS A 480 -15.15 21.20 -61.32
C LYS A 480 -15.41 20.46 -62.64
N ASN A 481 -15.13 19.16 -62.67
CA ASN A 481 -15.22 18.36 -63.89
C ASN A 481 -16.56 17.61 -64.04
N ARG A 482 -17.59 17.94 -63.24
CA ARG A 482 -18.90 17.22 -63.21
C ARG A 482 -19.62 17.11 -64.56
N ASN A 483 -19.36 18.04 -65.48
CA ASN A 483 -19.97 18.08 -66.80
C ASN A 483 -19.26 17.15 -67.82
N GLN A 484 -18.02 16.73 -67.54
CA GLN A 484 -17.25 15.82 -68.39
C GLN A 484 -17.93 14.45 -68.47
N LYS A 485 -17.95 13.84 -69.65
CA LYS A 485 -18.69 12.60 -69.94
C LYS A 485 -18.31 11.45 -69.00
N LEU A 486 -17.01 11.27 -68.73
CA LEU A 486 -16.49 10.25 -67.81
C LEU A 486 -17.08 10.38 -66.39
N ILE A 487 -17.05 11.59 -65.82
CA ILE A 487 -17.52 11.85 -64.45
C ILE A 487 -19.05 11.85 -64.39
N LYS A 488 -19.72 12.41 -65.42
CA LYS A 488 -21.19 12.45 -65.53
C LYS A 488 -21.80 11.04 -65.56
N MET A 489 -21.16 10.08 -66.24
CA MET A 489 -21.58 8.67 -66.26
C MET A 489 -21.34 7.96 -64.92
N SER A 490 -20.32 8.37 -64.15
CA SER A 490 -19.99 7.85 -62.82
C SER A 490 -20.95 8.32 -61.69
N SER A 491 -22.02 9.06 -62.00
CA SER A 491 -22.96 9.63 -61.02
C SER A 491 -22.28 10.59 -60.01
N PRO A 492 -21.93 11.82 -60.43
CA PRO A 492 -21.04 12.72 -59.67
C PRO A 492 -21.57 13.06 -58.27
N TYR A 493 -22.90 13.16 -58.12
CA TYR A 493 -23.56 13.43 -56.85
C TYR A 493 -23.36 12.31 -55.81
N MET A 494 -23.35 11.04 -56.24
CA MET A 494 -23.06 9.91 -55.34
C MET A 494 -21.58 9.90 -54.94
N ASN A 495 -20.68 10.22 -55.89
CA ASN A 495 -19.24 10.36 -55.61
C ASN A 495 -18.97 11.49 -54.60
N ASN A 496 -19.69 12.62 -54.66
CA ASN A 496 -19.61 13.68 -53.64
C ASN A 496 -20.04 13.16 -52.27
N LEU A 497 -21.11 12.37 -52.22
CA LEU A 497 -21.65 11.84 -50.95
C LEU A 497 -20.70 10.80 -50.32
N ILE A 498 -19.99 10.00 -51.13
CA ILE A 498 -18.88 9.15 -50.65
C ILE A 498 -17.79 9.99 -49.97
N ILE A 499 -17.38 11.11 -50.61
CA ILE A 499 -16.33 11.98 -50.05
C ILE A 499 -16.80 12.65 -48.75
N LEU A 500 -18.04 13.16 -48.69
CA LEU A 500 -18.60 13.77 -47.48
C LEU A 500 -18.68 12.77 -46.31
N GLY A 501 -19.08 11.52 -46.59
CA GLY A 501 -19.03 10.44 -45.59
C GLY A 501 -17.60 10.17 -45.10
N GLY A 502 -16.62 10.14 -46.01
CA GLY A 502 -15.20 10.01 -45.66
C GLY A 502 -14.66 11.17 -44.80
N MET A 503 -15.07 12.41 -45.08
CA MET A 503 -14.72 13.58 -44.26
C MET A 503 -15.29 13.46 -42.83
N LEU A 504 -16.54 13.03 -42.68
CA LEU A 504 -17.14 12.76 -41.36
C LEU A 504 -16.41 11.63 -40.61
N SER A 505 -16.03 10.56 -41.31
CA SER A 505 -15.21 9.49 -40.73
C SER A 505 -13.85 9.98 -40.23
N TYR A 506 -13.19 10.91 -40.94
CA TYR A 506 -11.96 11.53 -40.44
C TYR A 506 -12.19 12.42 -39.21
N MET A 507 -13.28 13.21 -39.18
CA MET A 507 -13.61 14.06 -38.02
C MET A 507 -13.80 13.26 -36.72
N THR A 508 -14.26 12.02 -36.84
CA THR A 508 -14.41 11.09 -35.70
C THR A 508 -13.09 10.86 -34.95
N ILE A 509 -11.95 10.85 -35.64
CA ILE A 509 -10.64 10.52 -35.04
C ILE A 509 -10.22 11.59 -34.01
N PHE A 510 -10.40 12.88 -34.34
CA PHE A 510 -10.15 13.97 -33.39
C PHE A 510 -11.02 13.83 -32.14
N LEU A 511 -12.32 13.53 -32.32
CA LEU A 511 -13.24 13.35 -31.20
C LEU A 511 -12.82 12.20 -30.28
N PHE A 512 -12.32 11.09 -30.84
CA PHE A 512 -11.86 9.92 -30.06
C PHE A 512 -10.62 10.20 -29.20
N GLY A 513 -9.74 11.11 -29.61
CA GLY A 513 -8.53 11.45 -28.85
C GLY A 513 -8.70 12.52 -27.76
N LEU A 514 -9.87 13.17 -27.67
CA LEU A 514 -10.17 14.15 -26.61
C LEU A 514 -10.57 13.46 -25.29
N ASP A 515 -9.61 13.17 -24.43
CA ASP A 515 -9.85 12.56 -23.11
C ASP A 515 -10.18 13.59 -22.01
N GLY A 516 -10.41 13.09 -20.79
CA GLY A 516 -10.73 13.90 -19.61
C GLY A 516 -9.58 14.77 -19.08
N ALA A 517 -8.36 14.65 -19.62
CA ALA A 517 -7.25 15.55 -19.30
C ALA A 517 -7.29 16.83 -20.15
N LEU A 518 -7.72 16.70 -21.42
CA LEU A 518 -7.90 17.84 -22.32
C LEU A 518 -9.26 18.54 -22.16
N VAL A 519 -10.25 17.88 -21.56
CA VAL A 519 -11.66 18.31 -21.59
C VAL A 519 -12.37 18.13 -20.25
N SER A 520 -13.18 19.11 -19.86
CA SER A 520 -14.00 19.04 -18.62
C SER A 520 -15.04 17.92 -18.65
N SER A 521 -15.34 17.35 -17.47
CA SER A 521 -16.19 16.15 -17.35
C SER A 521 -17.58 16.28 -18.00
N ALA A 522 -18.23 17.45 -17.91
CA ALA A 522 -19.52 17.69 -18.55
C ALA A 522 -19.43 17.77 -20.09
N THR A 523 -18.29 18.23 -20.62
CA THR A 523 -18.03 18.28 -22.06
C THR A 523 -17.67 16.89 -22.59
N PHE A 524 -17.00 16.05 -21.80
CA PHE A 524 -16.67 14.67 -22.16
C PHE A 524 -17.91 13.81 -22.45
N GLU A 525 -18.99 13.94 -21.68
CA GLU A 525 -20.26 13.24 -21.94
C GLU A 525 -20.84 13.60 -23.31
N ASN A 526 -20.86 14.89 -23.66
CA ASN A 526 -21.30 15.37 -24.96
C ASN A 526 -20.40 14.89 -26.10
N ILE A 527 -19.08 14.91 -25.91
CA ILE A 527 -18.11 14.38 -26.89
C ILE A 527 -18.35 12.89 -27.12
N CYS A 528 -18.67 12.11 -26.08
CA CYS A 528 -18.94 10.69 -26.25
C CYS A 528 -20.15 10.41 -27.15
N ALA A 529 -21.28 11.10 -26.94
CA ALA A 529 -22.42 11.00 -27.84
C ALA A 529 -21.99 11.38 -29.28
N LEU A 530 -21.25 12.49 -29.43
CA LEU A 530 -20.80 12.99 -30.73
C LEU A 530 -19.85 12.02 -31.47
N ARG A 531 -18.98 11.28 -30.77
CA ARG A 531 -18.13 10.21 -31.35
C ARG A 531 -18.97 9.17 -32.08
N THR A 532 -19.94 8.60 -31.36
CA THR A 532 -20.82 7.53 -31.85
C THR A 532 -21.65 8.00 -33.04
N TRP A 533 -22.24 9.20 -32.94
CA TRP A 533 -23.03 9.81 -34.00
C TRP A 533 -22.22 10.09 -35.26
N THR A 534 -21.04 10.72 -35.13
CA THR A 534 -20.21 11.09 -36.28
C THR A 534 -19.71 9.87 -37.04
N LEU A 535 -19.31 8.81 -36.32
CA LEU A 535 -18.87 7.54 -36.91
C LEU A 535 -20.00 6.84 -37.69
N ALA A 536 -21.17 6.70 -37.07
CA ALA A 536 -22.31 5.99 -37.66
C ALA A 536 -22.88 6.72 -38.89
N VAL A 537 -23.01 8.05 -38.83
CA VAL A 537 -23.48 8.88 -39.95
C VAL A 537 -22.45 8.91 -41.08
N GLY A 538 -21.15 9.06 -40.77
CA GLY A 538 -20.07 9.03 -41.75
C GLY A 538 -20.01 7.72 -42.52
N TYR A 539 -20.02 6.59 -41.80
CA TYR A 539 -20.06 5.25 -42.40
C TYR A 539 -21.26 5.07 -43.33
N THR A 540 -22.47 5.40 -42.86
CA THR A 540 -23.70 5.15 -43.63
C THR A 540 -23.80 6.02 -44.87
N THR A 541 -23.34 7.26 -44.77
CA THR A 541 -23.25 8.18 -45.91
C THR A 541 -22.30 7.59 -46.97
N ALA A 542 -21.08 7.20 -46.58
CA ALA A 542 -20.09 6.66 -47.52
C ALA A 542 -20.51 5.29 -48.10
N PHE A 543 -20.85 4.33 -47.24
CA PHE A 543 -21.20 2.97 -47.64
C PHE A 543 -22.53 2.92 -48.40
N GLY A 544 -23.54 3.67 -47.94
CA GLY A 544 -24.86 3.76 -48.59
C GLY A 544 -24.75 4.29 -50.02
N ALA A 545 -23.88 5.28 -50.28
CA ALA A 545 -23.63 5.76 -51.63
C ALA A 545 -22.95 4.71 -52.53
N MET A 546 -21.95 3.98 -52.01
CA MET A 546 -21.32 2.87 -52.75
C MET A 546 -22.33 1.76 -53.06
N PHE A 547 -23.13 1.38 -52.07
CA PHE A 547 -24.22 0.41 -52.19
C PHE A 547 -25.26 0.84 -53.23
N ALA A 548 -25.71 2.10 -53.20
CA ALA A 548 -26.71 2.59 -54.14
C ALA A 548 -26.15 2.60 -55.57
N LYS A 549 -24.87 2.94 -55.77
CA LYS A 549 -24.21 2.84 -57.07
C LYS A 549 -24.12 1.41 -57.59
N THR A 550 -23.72 0.42 -56.78
CA THR A 550 -23.69 -1.00 -57.21
C THR A 550 -25.09 -1.55 -57.46
N TRP A 551 -26.09 -1.19 -56.65
CA TRP A 551 -27.49 -1.53 -56.87
C TRP A 551 -28.02 -0.98 -58.21
N ARG A 552 -27.70 0.27 -58.57
CA ARG A 552 -28.05 0.86 -59.88
C ARG A 552 -27.50 0.04 -61.04
N VAL A 553 -26.26 -0.45 -60.94
CA VAL A 553 -25.66 -1.32 -61.96
C VAL A 553 -26.45 -2.64 -62.05
N HIS A 554 -26.58 -3.38 -60.95
CA HIS A 554 -27.33 -4.64 -60.92
C HIS A 554 -28.77 -4.49 -61.47
N ALA A 555 -29.49 -3.44 -61.10
CA ALA A 555 -30.85 -3.16 -61.55
C ALA A 555 -30.98 -2.82 -63.05
N ILE A 556 -29.90 -2.36 -63.70
CA ILE A 556 -29.85 -2.13 -65.15
C ILE A 556 -29.64 -3.47 -65.89
N PHE A 557 -28.72 -4.32 -65.42
CA PHE A 557 -28.34 -5.55 -66.13
C PHE A 557 -29.30 -6.72 -65.96
N LYS A 558 -30.00 -6.84 -64.82
CA LYS A 558 -30.96 -7.94 -64.57
C LYS A 558 -32.29 -7.79 -65.33
N ASN A 559 -32.48 -6.71 -66.10
CA ASN A 559 -33.76 -6.36 -66.70
C ASN A 559 -33.86 -6.81 -68.17
N VAL A 560 -34.25 -8.08 -68.37
CA VAL A 560 -34.24 -8.85 -69.63
C VAL A 560 -34.85 -8.13 -70.85
N LYS A 561 -35.78 -7.18 -70.66
CA LYS A 561 -36.46 -6.48 -71.77
C LYS A 561 -35.71 -5.28 -72.37
N MET A 562 -34.53 -4.88 -71.84
CA MET A 562 -33.61 -3.86 -72.42
C MET A 562 -34.22 -2.52 -72.90
N LYS A 563 -35.47 -2.19 -72.54
CA LYS A 563 -36.05 -0.85 -72.73
C LYS A 563 -35.25 0.12 -71.84
N LYS A 564 -34.65 1.16 -72.43
CA LYS A 564 -33.79 2.16 -71.75
C LYS A 564 -34.49 2.77 -70.51
N LYS A 565 -34.31 2.15 -69.35
CA LYS A 565 -34.87 2.61 -68.07
C LYS A 565 -33.90 3.59 -67.42
N ILE A 566 -34.07 4.88 -67.68
CA ILE A 566 -33.27 5.93 -67.05
C ILE A 566 -33.66 6.04 -65.58
N ILE A 567 -32.84 5.47 -64.69
CA ILE A 567 -32.98 5.65 -63.24
C ILE A 567 -32.44 7.03 -62.89
N LYS A 568 -33.32 7.92 -62.40
CA LYS A 568 -32.94 9.27 -61.90
C LYS A 568 -32.22 9.15 -60.55
N ASP A 569 -31.21 9.98 -60.35
CA ASP A 569 -30.40 10.03 -59.13
C ASP A 569 -31.23 10.32 -57.86
N GLN A 570 -32.40 10.97 -57.99
CA GLN A 570 -33.38 11.14 -56.89
C GLN A 570 -33.78 9.83 -56.20
N LYS A 571 -33.98 8.74 -56.96
CA LYS A 571 -34.29 7.41 -56.38
C LYS A 571 -33.10 6.81 -55.63
N LEU A 572 -31.89 7.18 -56.06
CA LEU A 572 -30.64 6.74 -55.48
C LEU A 572 -30.39 7.43 -54.14
N PHE A 573 -30.62 8.75 -54.08
CA PHE A 573 -30.67 9.51 -52.83
C PHE A 573 -31.75 9.00 -51.87
N GLY A 574 -32.92 8.58 -52.37
CA GLY A 574 -33.95 7.97 -51.54
C GLY A 574 -33.51 6.68 -50.82
N ILE A 575 -32.71 5.83 -51.48
CA ILE A 575 -32.14 4.62 -50.85
C ILE A 575 -31.17 5.01 -49.73
N VAL A 576 -30.24 5.93 -49.99
CA VAL A 576 -29.25 6.36 -48.98
C VAL A 576 -29.91 7.09 -47.81
N GLY A 577 -30.88 7.97 -48.09
CA GLY A 577 -31.65 8.69 -47.07
C GLY A 577 -32.48 7.74 -46.20
N GLY A 578 -33.04 6.67 -46.77
CA GLY A 578 -33.72 5.62 -46.01
C GLY A 578 -32.79 4.86 -45.06
N MET A 579 -31.58 4.50 -45.52
CA MET A 579 -30.57 3.85 -44.66
C MET A 579 -30.13 4.76 -43.52
N LEU A 580 -29.89 6.05 -43.81
CA LEU A 580 -29.50 7.06 -42.83
C LEU A 580 -30.62 7.40 -41.84
N LEU A 581 -31.88 7.38 -42.26
CA LEU A 581 -33.03 7.54 -41.37
C LEU A 581 -33.11 6.42 -40.32
N ILE A 582 -32.81 5.17 -40.70
CA ILE A 582 -32.76 4.04 -39.75
C ILE A 582 -31.70 4.28 -38.68
N ASP A 583 -30.50 4.74 -39.07
CA ASP A 583 -29.45 5.07 -38.10
C ASP A 583 -29.84 6.22 -37.18
N LEU A 584 -30.43 7.29 -37.71
CA LEU A 584 -30.91 8.40 -36.87
C LEU A 584 -31.96 7.93 -35.87
N VAL A 585 -32.90 7.06 -36.25
CA VAL A 585 -33.89 6.48 -35.32
C VAL A 585 -33.19 5.65 -34.23
N ILE A 586 -32.22 4.82 -34.57
CA ILE A 586 -31.48 4.00 -33.59
C ILE A 586 -30.67 4.90 -32.63
N LEU A 587 -29.94 5.89 -33.13
CA LEU A 587 -29.09 6.78 -32.33
C LEU A 587 -29.89 7.73 -31.44
N ILE A 588 -31.01 8.27 -31.93
CA ILE A 588 -31.93 9.08 -31.10
C ILE A 588 -32.55 8.19 -30.01
N SER A 589 -32.99 6.98 -30.34
CA SER A 589 -33.54 6.05 -29.35
C SER A 589 -32.51 5.69 -28.28
N TRP A 590 -31.25 5.46 -28.66
CA TRP A 590 -30.16 5.22 -27.70
C TRP A 590 -29.95 6.42 -26.79
N GLN A 591 -29.79 7.63 -27.35
CA GLN A 591 -29.52 8.84 -26.57
C GLN A 591 -30.68 9.25 -25.63
N VAL A 592 -31.92 8.95 -26.00
CA VAL A 592 -33.11 9.28 -25.18
C VAL A 592 -33.40 8.23 -24.12
N LEU A 593 -33.23 6.93 -24.43
CA LEU A 593 -33.60 5.84 -23.51
C LEU A 593 -32.45 5.41 -22.59
N ASP A 594 -31.20 5.45 -23.06
CA ASP A 594 -30.02 4.97 -22.34
C ASP A 594 -28.78 5.82 -22.69
N PRO A 595 -28.76 7.11 -22.30
CA PRO A 595 -27.71 8.05 -22.67
C PRO A 595 -26.32 7.57 -22.23
N LEU A 596 -25.35 7.78 -23.11
CA LEU A 596 -23.93 7.56 -22.86
C LEU A 596 -23.41 8.54 -21.79
N LYS A 597 -22.83 8.00 -20.71
CA LYS A 597 -22.31 8.77 -19.56
C LYS A 597 -20.84 8.45 -19.27
N ARG A 598 -20.17 9.35 -18.54
CA ARG A 598 -18.81 9.14 -18.02
C ARG A 598 -18.86 8.20 -16.81
N ILE A 599 -18.16 7.07 -16.90
CA ILE A 599 -17.93 6.14 -15.79
C ILE A 599 -16.41 6.09 -15.54
N VAL A 600 -16.00 6.25 -14.29
CA VAL A 600 -14.59 6.13 -13.89
C VAL A 600 -14.38 4.75 -13.29
N GLU A 601 -13.51 3.96 -13.91
CA GLU A 601 -13.15 2.62 -13.45
C GLU A 601 -11.80 2.68 -12.71
N ILE A 602 -11.75 2.07 -11.53
CA ILE A 602 -10.60 2.11 -10.63
C ILE A 602 -9.81 0.82 -10.81
N TYR A 603 -8.57 0.93 -11.27
CA TYR A 603 -7.69 -0.21 -11.47
C TYR A 603 -6.86 -0.50 -10.20
N PRO A 604 -6.28 -1.73 -10.07
CA PRO A 604 -5.44 -2.08 -8.94
C PRO A 604 -4.28 -1.10 -8.71
N ARG A 605 -3.90 -0.95 -7.44
CA ARG A 605 -2.83 -0.05 -7.00
C ARG A 605 -1.48 -0.44 -7.62
N GLU A 606 -0.81 0.54 -8.21
CA GLU A 606 0.54 0.41 -8.79
C GLU A 606 1.57 1.10 -7.88
N HIS A 607 2.77 0.53 -7.75
CA HIS A 607 3.87 1.18 -7.02
C HIS A 607 4.52 2.26 -7.90
N ASP A 608 4.97 3.36 -7.29
CA ASP A 608 5.67 4.42 -8.01
C ASP A 608 6.96 3.88 -8.68
N PRO A 609 7.12 3.97 -10.01
CA PRO A 609 8.33 3.51 -10.71
C PRO A 609 9.60 4.27 -10.31
N THR A 610 9.50 5.41 -9.61
CA THR A 610 10.64 6.14 -9.04
C THR A 610 11.05 5.66 -7.64
N GLY A 611 10.37 4.65 -7.08
CA GLY A 611 10.74 4.01 -5.81
C GLY A 611 10.40 4.82 -4.55
N LYS A 612 9.67 5.93 -4.68
CA LYS A 612 9.17 6.73 -3.55
C LYS A 612 8.02 6.02 -2.84
N ASP A 613 7.70 6.48 -1.63
CA ASP A 613 6.61 5.96 -0.78
C ASP A 613 5.21 6.44 -1.21
N LEU A 614 4.97 6.36 -2.51
CA LEU A 614 3.75 6.76 -3.19
C LEU A 614 3.15 5.52 -3.86
N THR A 615 1.87 5.27 -3.61
CA THR A 615 1.10 4.28 -4.36
C THR A 615 0.18 4.99 -5.33
N ILE A 616 0.29 4.66 -6.60
CA ILE A 616 -0.52 5.22 -7.66
C ILE A 616 -1.84 4.42 -7.72
N LEU A 617 -2.97 5.13 -7.71
CA LEU A 617 -4.29 4.55 -7.96
C LEU A 617 -4.72 4.93 -9.39
N PRO A 618 -4.49 4.06 -10.38
CA PRO A 618 -4.85 4.32 -11.77
C PRO A 618 -6.39 4.37 -11.95
N LEU A 619 -6.84 5.45 -12.60
CA LEU A 619 -8.23 5.69 -12.97
C LEU A 619 -8.35 5.71 -14.50
N LEU A 620 -9.36 5.04 -15.06
CA LEU A 620 -9.67 5.09 -16.49
C LEU A 620 -11.08 5.61 -16.71
N GLU A 621 -11.26 6.48 -17.70
CA GLU A 621 -12.59 6.99 -18.07
C GLU A 621 -13.16 6.18 -19.22
N HIS A 622 -14.23 5.45 -18.93
CA HIS A 622 -15.06 4.85 -19.95
C HIS A 622 -16.27 5.74 -20.23
N CYS A 623 -16.67 5.78 -21.49
CA CYS A 623 -18.01 6.20 -21.82
C CYS A 623 -18.88 4.97 -22.03
N GLN A 624 -19.90 4.83 -21.20
CA GLN A 624 -20.74 3.64 -21.17
C GLN A 624 -22.19 4.02 -20.86
N SER A 625 -23.10 3.24 -21.42
CA SER A 625 -24.54 3.26 -21.16
C SER A 625 -24.94 1.96 -20.43
N THR A 626 -26.10 1.94 -19.77
CA THR A 626 -26.49 0.83 -18.89
C THR A 626 -26.65 -0.49 -19.65
N HIS A 627 -27.12 -0.43 -20.89
CA HIS A 627 -27.35 -1.58 -21.77
C HIS A 627 -26.47 -1.50 -23.04
N MET A 628 -25.26 -0.95 -22.92
CA MET A 628 -24.34 -0.69 -24.05
C MET A 628 -24.17 -1.87 -25.02
N ASN A 629 -24.05 -3.10 -24.51
CA ASN A 629 -23.88 -4.30 -25.34
C ASN A 629 -25.11 -4.60 -26.23
N ILE A 630 -26.32 -4.24 -25.78
CA ILE A 630 -27.56 -4.42 -26.56
C ILE A 630 -27.58 -3.43 -27.72
N TRP A 631 -27.30 -2.16 -27.45
CA TRP A 631 -27.25 -1.10 -28.47
C TRP A 631 -26.15 -1.33 -29.51
N LEU A 632 -24.94 -1.68 -29.06
CA LEU A 632 -23.84 -2.06 -29.96
C LEU A 632 -24.20 -3.31 -30.79
N GLY A 633 -24.83 -4.32 -30.18
CA GLY A 633 -25.30 -5.52 -30.88
C GLY A 633 -26.30 -5.22 -32.00
N ILE A 634 -27.29 -4.36 -31.73
CA ILE A 634 -28.29 -3.92 -32.73
C ILE A 634 -27.61 -3.19 -33.90
N ILE A 635 -26.72 -2.23 -33.59
CA ILE A 635 -26.00 -1.46 -34.61
C ILE A 635 -25.09 -2.38 -35.44
N TYR A 636 -24.25 -3.20 -34.81
CA TYR A 636 -23.34 -4.08 -35.55
C TYR A 636 -24.08 -5.15 -36.36
N ALA A 637 -25.21 -5.69 -35.89
CA ALA A 637 -26.03 -6.61 -36.68
C ALA A 637 -26.60 -5.92 -37.94
N TYR A 638 -27.18 -4.73 -37.80
CA TYR A 638 -27.69 -3.94 -38.94
C TYR A 638 -26.58 -3.61 -39.95
N LYS A 639 -25.43 -3.12 -39.47
CA LYS A 639 -24.26 -2.80 -40.32
C LYS A 639 -23.68 -4.04 -41.00
N GLY A 640 -23.58 -5.16 -40.28
CA GLY A 640 -23.13 -6.44 -40.83
C GLY A 640 -24.02 -6.96 -41.95
N LEU A 641 -25.34 -6.92 -41.78
CA LEU A 641 -26.30 -7.31 -42.81
C LEU A 641 -26.21 -6.41 -44.06
N LEU A 642 -26.13 -5.09 -43.89
CA LEU A 642 -25.89 -4.15 -45.00
C LEU A 642 -24.58 -4.44 -45.73
N MET A 643 -23.52 -4.73 -44.97
CA MET A 643 -22.19 -5.03 -45.51
C MET A 643 -22.17 -6.32 -46.33
N VAL A 644 -22.75 -7.41 -45.80
CA VAL A 644 -22.91 -8.69 -46.52
C VAL A 644 -23.73 -8.49 -47.80
N PHE A 645 -24.82 -7.73 -47.75
CA PHE A 645 -25.62 -7.45 -48.95
C PHE A 645 -24.90 -6.57 -49.97
N GLY A 646 -24.10 -5.60 -49.51
CA GLY A 646 -23.24 -4.80 -50.39
C GLY A 646 -22.16 -5.63 -51.09
N CYS A 647 -21.50 -6.55 -50.36
CA CYS A 647 -20.57 -7.53 -50.92
C CYS A 647 -21.24 -8.44 -51.95
N PHE A 648 -22.46 -8.92 -51.68
CA PHE A 648 -23.24 -9.71 -52.65
C PHE A 648 -23.54 -8.94 -53.95
N LEU A 649 -23.97 -7.67 -53.86
CA LEU A 649 -24.18 -6.85 -55.06
C LEU A 649 -22.88 -6.53 -55.81
N ALA A 650 -21.76 -6.35 -55.08
CA ALA A 650 -20.44 -6.18 -55.69
C ALA A 650 -19.98 -7.45 -56.43
N TRP A 651 -20.28 -8.64 -55.90
CA TRP A 651 -20.00 -9.92 -56.55
C TRP A 651 -20.82 -10.11 -57.83
N GLU A 652 -22.15 -9.93 -57.76
CA GLU A 652 -23.05 -10.06 -58.92
C GLU A 652 -22.68 -9.10 -60.07
N THR A 653 -22.13 -7.93 -59.75
CA THR A 653 -21.76 -6.91 -60.76
C THR A 653 -20.33 -7.04 -61.29
N ARG A 654 -19.50 -7.96 -60.78
CA ARG A 654 -18.06 -8.05 -61.10
C ARG A 654 -17.74 -8.38 -62.57
N ASN A 655 -18.59 -9.18 -63.23
CA ASN A 655 -18.36 -9.68 -64.59
C ASN A 655 -18.90 -8.72 -65.68
N VAL A 656 -19.33 -7.51 -65.31
CA VAL A 656 -20.07 -6.59 -66.18
C VAL A 656 -19.16 -5.47 -66.70
N SER A 657 -18.22 -5.82 -67.57
CA SER A 657 -17.20 -4.90 -68.10
C SER A 657 -17.63 -4.19 -69.40
N ILE A 658 -18.52 -3.19 -69.32
CA ILE A 658 -18.69 -2.20 -70.40
C ILE A 658 -17.68 -1.06 -70.18
N PRO A 659 -16.91 -0.61 -71.21
CA PRO A 659 -15.91 0.45 -71.03
C PRO A 659 -16.44 1.75 -70.40
N ALA A 660 -17.69 2.11 -70.68
CA ALA A 660 -18.37 3.27 -70.08
C ALA A 660 -18.83 3.08 -68.61
N LEU A 661 -18.56 1.92 -68.00
CA LEU A 661 -19.06 1.48 -66.68
C LEU A 661 -17.99 0.77 -65.82
N ASN A 662 -16.72 0.82 -66.22
CA ASN A 662 -15.58 0.21 -65.50
C ASN A 662 -15.36 0.76 -64.07
N ASP A 663 -16.04 1.87 -63.72
CA ASP A 663 -16.19 2.42 -62.36
C ASP A 663 -16.73 1.38 -61.34
N SER A 664 -17.57 0.45 -61.80
CA SER A 664 -18.17 -0.60 -60.95
C SER A 664 -17.15 -1.52 -60.28
N LYS A 665 -16.07 -1.90 -61.00
CA LYS A 665 -15.02 -2.79 -60.50
C LYS A 665 -14.27 -2.19 -59.30
N TYR A 666 -13.90 -0.91 -59.40
CA TYR A 666 -13.20 -0.20 -58.33
C TYR A 666 -14.09 -0.01 -57.09
N ILE A 667 -15.38 0.32 -57.27
CA ILE A 667 -16.33 0.41 -56.16
C ILE A 667 -16.51 -0.94 -55.46
N GLY A 668 -16.57 -2.05 -56.22
CA GLY A 668 -16.60 -3.40 -55.66
C GLY A 668 -15.36 -3.72 -54.81
N MET A 669 -14.17 -3.36 -55.29
CA MET A 669 -12.92 -3.48 -54.51
C MET A 669 -12.94 -2.64 -53.23
N SER A 670 -13.45 -1.40 -53.29
CA SER A 670 -13.61 -0.54 -52.11
C SER A 670 -14.58 -1.15 -51.08
N VAL A 671 -15.70 -1.74 -51.52
CA VAL A 671 -16.66 -2.42 -50.63
C VAL A 671 -16.00 -3.58 -49.86
N TYR A 672 -15.19 -4.41 -50.52
CA TYR A 672 -14.46 -5.48 -49.84
C TYR A 672 -13.41 -4.94 -48.85
N ASN A 673 -12.64 -3.91 -49.24
CA ASN A 673 -11.65 -3.27 -48.37
C ASN A 673 -12.29 -2.70 -47.10
N VAL A 674 -13.37 -1.91 -47.25
CA VAL A 674 -14.11 -1.36 -46.10
C VAL A 674 -14.66 -2.48 -45.22
N GLY A 675 -15.22 -3.53 -45.82
CA GLY A 675 -15.81 -4.64 -45.06
C GLY A 675 -14.81 -5.38 -44.19
N ILE A 676 -13.64 -5.75 -44.74
CA ILE A 676 -12.57 -6.42 -44.00
C ILE A 676 -12.05 -5.52 -42.87
N MET A 677 -11.78 -4.25 -43.18
CA MET A 677 -11.26 -3.28 -42.21
C MET A 677 -12.25 -3.04 -41.06
N CYS A 678 -13.56 -2.98 -41.33
CA CYS A 678 -14.58 -2.83 -40.28
C CYS A 678 -14.69 -4.06 -39.37
N ILE A 679 -14.57 -5.28 -39.90
CA ILE A 679 -14.58 -6.51 -39.08
C ILE A 679 -13.37 -6.53 -38.13
N ILE A 680 -12.17 -6.27 -38.67
CA ILE A 680 -10.93 -6.23 -37.88
C ILE A 680 -11.00 -5.12 -36.82
N GLY A 681 -11.42 -3.91 -37.20
CA GLY A 681 -11.53 -2.78 -36.29
C GLY A 681 -12.51 -3.02 -35.14
N ALA A 682 -13.68 -3.59 -35.42
CA ALA A 682 -14.66 -3.93 -34.38
C ALA A 682 -14.11 -5.00 -33.41
N ALA A 683 -13.57 -6.11 -33.94
CA ALA A 683 -13.05 -7.21 -33.13
C ALA A 683 -11.91 -6.75 -32.20
N VAL A 684 -10.95 -5.98 -32.73
CA VAL A 684 -9.79 -5.54 -31.95
C VAL A 684 -10.15 -4.41 -30.97
N SER A 685 -11.12 -3.55 -31.28
CA SER A 685 -11.57 -2.52 -30.34
C SER A 685 -12.24 -3.11 -29.09
N PHE A 686 -12.96 -4.23 -29.21
CA PHE A 686 -13.48 -4.97 -28.05
C PHE A 686 -12.37 -5.60 -27.19
N LEU A 687 -11.31 -6.13 -27.82
CA LEU A 687 -10.20 -6.79 -27.13
C LEU A 687 -9.24 -5.82 -26.41
N THR A 688 -9.25 -4.54 -26.75
CA THR A 688 -8.24 -3.55 -26.29
C THR A 688 -8.80 -2.48 -25.36
N ARG A 689 -10.01 -2.67 -24.81
CA ARG A 689 -10.74 -1.70 -23.99
C ARG A 689 -9.95 -1.17 -22.79
N ASP A 690 -9.18 -2.02 -22.09
CA ASP A 690 -8.38 -1.63 -20.92
C ASP A 690 -7.11 -0.82 -21.26
N GLN A 691 -6.80 -0.68 -22.54
CA GLN A 691 -5.58 -0.05 -23.04
C GLN A 691 -5.92 1.10 -24.01
N PRO A 692 -6.26 2.30 -23.49
CA PRO A 692 -6.80 3.40 -24.31
C PRO A 692 -5.86 3.82 -25.45
N ASN A 693 -4.54 3.82 -25.21
CA ASN A 693 -3.54 4.13 -26.23
C ASN A 693 -3.55 3.14 -27.41
N VAL A 694 -3.72 1.84 -27.13
CA VAL A 694 -3.76 0.78 -28.15
C VAL A 694 -5.09 0.85 -28.91
N GLN A 695 -6.20 0.96 -28.19
CA GLN A 695 -7.54 1.07 -28.77
C GLN A 695 -7.65 2.28 -29.70
N TYR A 696 -7.21 3.46 -29.26
CA TYR A 696 -7.21 4.69 -30.06
C TYR A 696 -6.37 4.56 -31.33
N CYS A 697 -5.14 4.05 -31.20
CA CYS A 697 -4.24 3.85 -32.34
C CYS A 697 -4.87 2.95 -33.41
N ILE A 698 -5.45 1.82 -33.01
CA ILE A 698 -6.01 0.83 -33.93
C ILE A 698 -7.29 1.37 -34.60
N VAL A 699 -8.19 2.00 -33.85
CA VAL A 699 -9.41 2.61 -34.41
C VAL A 699 -9.07 3.73 -35.41
N ALA A 700 -8.07 4.57 -35.09
CA ALA A 700 -7.59 5.62 -35.99
C ALA A 700 -6.99 5.03 -37.27
N LEU A 701 -6.05 4.09 -37.18
CA LEU A 701 -5.39 3.48 -38.34
C LEU A 701 -6.39 2.76 -39.25
N VAL A 702 -7.29 1.94 -38.71
CA VAL A 702 -8.35 1.25 -39.47
C VAL A 702 -9.22 2.26 -40.23
N THR A 703 -9.62 3.36 -39.58
CA THR A 703 -10.45 4.41 -40.18
C THR A 703 -9.71 5.17 -41.28
N ILE A 704 -8.44 5.51 -41.05
CA ILE A 704 -7.59 6.22 -42.03
C ILE A 704 -7.34 5.35 -43.25
N PHE A 705 -6.89 4.10 -43.08
CA PHE A 705 -6.61 3.20 -44.21
C PHE A 705 -7.89 2.90 -45.01
N SER A 706 -8.99 2.56 -44.33
CA SER A 706 -10.28 2.27 -44.98
C SER A 706 -10.78 3.46 -45.83
N SER A 707 -10.73 4.68 -45.28
CA SER A 707 -11.17 5.90 -45.97
C SER A 707 -10.23 6.29 -47.12
N THR A 708 -8.92 6.24 -46.89
CA THR A 708 -7.91 6.65 -47.88
C THR A 708 -7.88 5.72 -49.08
N ILE A 709 -7.87 4.40 -48.85
CA ILE A 709 -7.89 3.39 -49.92
C ILE A 709 -9.19 3.52 -50.75
N THR A 710 -10.32 3.75 -50.09
CA THR A 710 -11.61 3.95 -50.78
C THR A 710 -11.59 5.18 -51.69
N LEU A 711 -11.10 6.32 -51.21
CA LEU A 711 -10.98 7.54 -52.03
C LEU A 711 -9.99 7.33 -53.18
N CYS A 712 -8.83 6.74 -52.93
CA CYS A 712 -7.83 6.48 -53.97
C CYS A 712 -8.37 5.56 -55.07
N LEU A 713 -8.99 4.42 -54.72
CA LEU A 713 -9.57 3.48 -55.69
C LEU A 713 -10.68 4.12 -56.54
N VAL A 714 -11.53 4.97 -55.93
CA VAL A 714 -12.66 5.58 -56.64
C VAL A 714 -12.25 6.77 -57.51
N PHE A 715 -11.22 7.54 -57.16
CA PHE A 715 -10.89 8.81 -57.83
C PHE A 715 -9.57 8.81 -58.61
N VAL A 716 -8.53 8.08 -58.20
CA VAL A 716 -7.22 8.10 -58.89
C VAL A 716 -7.31 7.60 -60.34
N PRO A 717 -8.00 6.48 -60.66
CA PRO A 717 -8.16 6.05 -62.05
C PRO A 717 -8.82 7.13 -62.94
N LYS A 718 -9.83 7.83 -62.41
CA LYS A 718 -10.55 8.91 -63.12
C LYS A 718 -9.66 10.12 -63.36
N LEU A 719 -8.84 10.48 -62.37
CA LEU A 719 -7.88 11.58 -62.46
C LEU A 719 -6.80 11.30 -63.53
N ILE A 720 -6.28 10.06 -63.57
CA ILE A 720 -5.31 9.63 -64.57
C ILE A 720 -5.93 9.69 -65.98
N THR A 721 -7.06 9.01 -66.23
CA THR A 721 -7.69 8.98 -67.56
C THR A 721 -8.00 10.39 -68.10
N LEU A 722 -8.44 11.32 -67.24
CA LEU A 722 -8.69 12.71 -67.62
C LEU A 722 -7.41 13.53 -67.92
N ARG A 723 -6.24 13.10 -67.43
CA ARG A 723 -4.95 13.72 -67.75
C ARG A 723 -4.29 13.13 -68.99
N THR A 724 -4.42 11.83 -69.22
CA THR A 724 -3.71 11.15 -70.32
C THR A 724 -4.41 11.32 -71.66
N ASN A 725 -5.75 11.13 -71.72
CA ASN A 725 -6.50 11.10 -72.98
C ASN A 725 -7.71 12.07 -72.96
N PRO A 726 -7.51 13.40 -73.17
CA PRO A 726 -8.61 14.37 -73.20
C PRO A 726 -9.63 14.09 -74.34
N ASP A 727 -9.20 13.49 -75.46
CA ASP A 727 -10.07 13.25 -76.61
C ASP A 727 -10.97 12.01 -76.47
N GLU A 728 -10.49 10.93 -75.84
CA GLU A 728 -11.33 9.77 -75.52
C GLU A 728 -12.43 10.12 -74.50
N ALA A 729 -12.13 11.02 -73.56
CA ALA A 729 -13.12 11.55 -72.62
C ALA A 729 -14.25 12.33 -73.34
N THR A 730 -14.01 12.79 -74.57
CA THR A 730 -14.88 13.74 -75.29
C THR A 730 -15.63 13.09 -76.46
N GLN A 731 -15.08 12.06 -77.13
CA GLN A 731 -15.68 11.52 -78.36
C GLN A 731 -17.06 10.85 -78.19
N ASN A 732 -17.98 11.16 -79.11
CA ASN A 732 -19.29 10.53 -79.27
C ASN A 732 -19.31 9.51 -80.41
N ARG A 733 -18.72 8.32 -80.22
CA ARG A 733 -18.98 7.18 -81.11
C ARG A 733 -20.34 6.53 -80.79
N ARG A 734 -21.16 6.41 -81.82
CA ARG A 734 -22.52 5.84 -81.82
C ARG A 734 -22.44 4.33 -81.52
N PHE A 735 -23.18 3.83 -80.53
CA PHE A 735 -23.27 2.39 -80.26
C PHE A 735 -23.80 1.65 -81.49
N ARG A 736 -23.04 0.68 -82.02
CA ARG A 736 -23.50 -0.32 -82.99
C ARG A 736 -23.60 -1.65 -82.24
N PHE A 737 -24.82 -2.15 -82.04
CA PHE A 737 -25.04 -3.50 -81.52
C PHE A 737 -24.83 -4.49 -82.67
N THR A 738 -23.82 -5.35 -82.58
CA THR A 738 -23.73 -6.56 -83.39
C THR A 738 -24.36 -7.71 -82.61
N GLN A 739 -25.56 -8.11 -83.04
CA GLN A 739 -26.22 -9.33 -82.61
C GLN A 739 -25.81 -10.44 -83.57
N ASN A 740 -25.22 -11.53 -83.07
CA ASN A 740 -24.85 -12.66 -83.91
C ASN A 740 -26.11 -13.33 -84.49
N GLN A 741 -26.17 -13.43 -85.82
CA GLN A 741 -27.12 -14.27 -86.54
C GLN A 741 -26.36 -15.19 -87.50
N LYS A 742 -26.96 -16.35 -87.79
CA LYS A 742 -26.35 -17.59 -88.34
C LYS A 742 -25.43 -17.43 -89.57
N ARG A 743 -24.50 -18.40 -89.67
CA ARG A 743 -23.78 -18.78 -90.91
C ARG A 743 -24.76 -19.14 -92.03
N GLU A 744 -24.34 -18.85 -93.27
CA GLU A 744 -24.58 -19.71 -94.44
C GLU A 744 -23.44 -19.52 -95.46
N ASP A 745 -23.06 -20.58 -96.18
CA ASP A 745 -21.89 -20.63 -97.06
C ASP A 745 -22.20 -20.20 -98.52
N THR A 746 -21.19 -19.74 -99.29
CA THR A 746 -20.90 -20.19 -100.69
C THR A 746 -19.80 -19.36 -101.41
N ARG A 747 -18.71 -20.04 -101.81
CA ARG A 747 -17.81 -19.90 -102.99
C ARG A 747 -17.59 -18.53 -103.71
N THR A 748 -16.39 -17.95 -103.55
CA THR A 748 -15.34 -17.55 -104.55
C THR A 748 -15.69 -17.09 -106.00
N PRO A 749 -14.80 -16.34 -106.74
CA PRO A 749 -13.78 -15.32 -106.39
C PRO A 749 -13.89 -14.05 -107.33
N PRO A 750 -12.80 -13.39 -107.82
CA PRO A 750 -12.06 -12.27 -107.22
C PRO A 750 -12.02 -10.96 -108.06
N SER A 751 -11.58 -9.83 -107.48
CA SER A 751 -10.67 -8.83 -108.11
C SER A 751 -10.52 -7.52 -107.30
N VAL A 752 -9.28 -7.03 -107.12
CA VAL A 752 -8.83 -5.59 -107.23
C VAL A 752 -9.53 -4.53 -106.30
N SER A 753 -8.87 -3.64 -105.55
CA SER A 753 -7.44 -3.31 -105.36
C SER A 753 -7.18 -2.48 -104.08
N SER A 754 -6.01 -2.73 -103.48
CA SER A 754 -5.00 -1.79 -102.93
C SER A 754 -5.24 -0.87 -101.70
N VAL A 755 -4.11 -0.58 -101.04
CA VAL A 755 -3.83 0.45 -100.00
C VAL A 755 -4.34 0.19 -98.58
N ASN A 756 -3.64 -0.66 -97.83
CA ASN A 756 -3.05 -0.34 -96.51
C ASN A 756 -2.24 -1.53 -95.92
N HIS A 757 -1.13 -1.87 -96.56
CA HIS A 757 -0.12 -2.76 -95.97
C HIS A 757 0.85 -1.93 -95.10
N THR A 758 0.81 -2.10 -93.77
CA THR A 758 1.95 -1.87 -92.85
C THR A 758 1.68 -2.25 -91.39
N SER A 759 0.42 -2.38 -90.95
CA SER A 759 0.10 -2.57 -89.51
C SER A 759 -0.20 -4.01 -89.06
N ASN A 760 -0.52 -4.95 -89.96
CA ASN A 760 -0.90 -6.32 -89.57
C ASN A 760 0.30 -7.28 -89.42
N SER A 761 1.35 -7.12 -90.22
CA SER A 761 2.51 -8.03 -90.23
C SER A 761 3.28 -8.07 -88.91
N GLN A 762 3.23 -7.00 -88.11
CA GLN A 762 3.87 -6.95 -86.80
C GLN A 762 3.06 -7.67 -85.71
N PHE A 763 1.75 -7.76 -85.87
CA PHE A 763 0.87 -8.47 -84.92
C PHE A 763 0.93 -9.99 -85.13
N ASP A 764 0.91 -10.45 -86.38
CA ASP A 764 1.03 -11.88 -86.72
C ASP A 764 2.39 -12.46 -86.27
N GLY A 765 3.48 -11.70 -86.40
CA GLY A 765 4.80 -12.09 -85.89
C GLY A 765 4.84 -12.29 -84.38
N LEU A 766 4.30 -11.33 -83.61
CA LEU A 766 4.21 -11.41 -82.15
C LEU A 766 3.28 -12.55 -81.67
N GLN A 767 2.22 -12.85 -82.43
CA GLN A 767 1.33 -13.98 -82.13
C GLN A 767 2.01 -15.33 -82.40
N SER A 768 2.83 -15.42 -83.45
CA SER A 768 3.73 -16.55 -83.73
C SER A 768 4.75 -16.76 -82.59
N ASP A 769 5.44 -15.70 -82.15
CA ASP A 769 6.44 -15.80 -81.08
C ASP A 769 5.82 -16.18 -79.73
N ASN A 770 4.62 -15.68 -79.40
CA ASN A 770 3.89 -16.07 -78.19
C ASN A 770 3.52 -17.56 -78.20
N HIS A 771 3.16 -18.10 -79.37
CA HIS A 771 2.88 -19.53 -79.52
C HIS A 771 4.16 -20.38 -79.41
N ARG A 772 5.27 -19.94 -80.03
CA ARG A 772 6.58 -20.60 -79.93
C ARG A 772 7.12 -20.64 -78.49
N LEU A 773 6.95 -19.55 -77.74
CA LEU A 773 7.34 -19.49 -76.32
C LEU A 773 6.48 -20.42 -75.45
N ARG A 774 5.18 -20.53 -75.71
CA ARG A 774 4.29 -21.46 -74.97
C ARG A 774 4.68 -22.91 -75.18
N MET A 775 4.98 -23.32 -76.41
CA MET A 775 5.47 -24.68 -76.71
C MET A 775 6.78 -24.98 -75.96
N ARG A 776 7.68 -24.00 -75.89
CA ARG A 776 8.97 -24.16 -75.20
C ARG A 776 8.87 -24.21 -73.67
N ILE A 777 7.84 -23.56 -73.09
CA ILE A 777 7.52 -23.71 -71.66
C ILE A 777 7.02 -25.13 -71.38
N THR A 778 6.12 -25.68 -72.20
CA THR A 778 5.65 -27.07 -72.02
C THR A 778 6.72 -28.13 -72.27
N GLU A 779 7.68 -27.85 -73.17
CA GLU A 779 8.87 -28.68 -73.39
C GLU A 779 9.77 -28.70 -72.14
N LEU A 780 10.10 -27.52 -71.60
CA LEU A 780 10.89 -27.36 -70.38
C LEU A 780 10.23 -27.96 -69.12
N ASP A 781 8.90 -27.87 -68.97
CA ASP A 781 8.17 -28.55 -67.89
C ASP A 781 8.33 -30.08 -68.00
N SER A 782 8.28 -30.64 -69.23
CA SER A 782 8.47 -32.08 -69.44
C SER A 782 9.91 -32.55 -69.21
N GLU A 783 10.91 -31.72 -69.53
CA GLU A 783 12.32 -31.98 -69.16
C GLU A 783 12.51 -31.90 -67.64
N LEU A 784 11.85 -30.97 -66.95
CA LEU A 784 11.87 -30.87 -65.48
C LEU A 784 11.21 -32.07 -64.80
N GLU A 785 10.09 -32.58 -65.31
CA GLU A 785 9.48 -33.83 -64.83
C GLU A 785 10.41 -35.04 -65.06
N GLN A 786 11.08 -35.14 -66.22
CA GLN A 786 12.07 -36.20 -66.44
C GLN A 786 13.28 -36.11 -65.49
N ILE A 787 13.84 -34.92 -65.30
CA ILE A 787 15.00 -34.71 -64.42
C ILE A 787 14.62 -34.96 -62.95
N THR A 788 13.42 -34.55 -62.51
CA THR A 788 12.95 -34.82 -61.14
C THR A 788 12.67 -36.30 -60.91
N MET A 789 12.12 -37.03 -61.88
CA MET A 789 12.00 -38.50 -61.80
C MET A 789 13.37 -39.19 -61.75
N GLN A 790 14.34 -38.76 -62.56
CA GLN A 790 15.71 -39.31 -62.53
C GLN A 790 16.44 -39.03 -61.20
N LEU A 791 16.21 -37.87 -60.57
CA LEU A 791 16.79 -37.51 -59.28
C LEU A 791 16.18 -38.29 -58.10
N GLN A 792 15.00 -38.91 -58.27
CA GLN A 792 14.35 -39.71 -57.23
C GLN A 792 14.80 -41.18 -57.20
N GLU A 793 15.56 -41.64 -58.21
CA GLU A 793 15.97 -43.05 -58.38
C GLU A 793 17.42 -43.36 -58.00
N SER A 794 18.15 -42.44 -57.32
CA SER A 794 19.53 -42.70 -56.86
C SER A 794 19.88 -42.13 -55.48
N PRO A 795 19.31 -42.66 -54.38
CA PRO A 795 19.65 -42.26 -53.01
C PRO A 795 20.77 -43.11 -52.39
N GLU A 796 21.87 -43.40 -53.10
CA GLU A 796 22.96 -44.21 -52.51
C GLU A 796 24.35 -43.97 -53.12
N LYS A 797 24.99 -42.84 -52.74
CA LYS A 797 26.46 -42.67 -52.53
C LYS A 797 26.83 -41.22 -52.16
N LEU A 798 27.99 -41.07 -51.50
CA LEU A 798 28.72 -39.81 -51.22
C LEU A 798 28.16 -38.86 -50.13
N THR A 799 27.93 -39.40 -48.93
CA THR A 799 28.25 -38.66 -47.69
C THR A 799 29.62 -39.11 -47.14
N SER A 800 30.72 -38.59 -47.68
CA SER A 800 32.05 -38.73 -47.06
C SER A 800 33.06 -37.72 -47.61
N SER A 801 33.63 -36.88 -46.73
CA SER A 801 34.55 -35.75 -47.01
C SER A 801 33.90 -34.63 -47.87
N TRP A 802 34.20 -33.34 -47.70
CA TRP A 802 35.40 -32.69 -47.16
C TRP A 802 35.11 -31.57 -46.15
N SER A 803 36.05 -31.38 -45.22
CA SER A 803 36.13 -30.21 -44.34
C SER A 803 37.35 -29.34 -44.67
N SER A 804 37.17 -28.02 -44.55
CA SER A 804 38.18 -27.01 -44.15
C SER A 804 38.96 -26.20 -45.21
N ASN A 805 39.17 -24.93 -44.81
CA ASN A 805 40.10 -23.88 -45.29
C ASN A 805 39.64 -23.04 -46.50
N ASN A 806 39.27 -21.75 -46.34
CA ASN A 806 40.01 -20.54 -45.88
C ASN A 806 41.00 -20.04 -46.97
N TYR A 807 41.09 -18.77 -47.38
CA TYR A 807 41.18 -17.50 -46.62
C TYR A 807 40.72 -16.25 -47.43
N ILE A 808 40.01 -15.30 -46.77
CA ILE A 808 40.24 -13.81 -46.67
C ILE A 808 40.55 -12.99 -47.96
N GLN A 809 39.95 -11.81 -48.27
CA GLN A 809 39.81 -10.58 -47.45
C GLN A 809 38.69 -9.60 -47.92
N THR A 810 38.14 -8.80 -46.99
CA THR A 810 37.13 -7.72 -47.17
C THR A 810 37.73 -6.32 -46.89
N PRO A 811 37.10 -5.17 -47.25
CA PRO A 811 36.09 -4.47 -46.39
C PRO A 811 35.07 -3.60 -47.19
N ILE A 812 34.29 -2.62 -46.65
CA ILE A 812 33.04 -2.71 -45.85
C ILE A 812 31.87 -2.07 -46.66
N GLY A 813 30.59 -2.43 -46.40
CA GLY A 813 29.41 -1.62 -46.79
C GLY A 813 28.06 -2.30 -46.46
N TYR A 814 27.25 -1.75 -45.54
CA TYR A 814 26.13 -2.44 -44.88
C TYR A 814 24.75 -2.36 -45.57
N GLY A 815 23.91 -3.38 -45.33
CA GLY A 815 22.46 -3.33 -45.60
C GLY A 815 21.74 -4.68 -45.48
N THR A 816 21.58 -5.25 -44.27
CA THR A 816 20.87 -6.52 -44.04
C THR A 816 19.55 -6.35 -43.27
N SER A 817 18.60 -7.24 -43.58
CA SER A 817 17.36 -7.47 -42.84
C SER A 817 17.23 -8.97 -42.55
N THR A 818 16.64 -9.35 -41.40
CA THR A 818 16.35 -10.72 -40.94
C THR A 818 17.59 -11.61 -40.67
N GLN A 819 17.62 -12.59 -39.76
CA GLN A 819 16.60 -13.18 -38.85
C GLN A 819 17.33 -13.94 -37.70
N LYS A 820 16.65 -14.88 -37.02
CA LYS A 820 17.16 -15.97 -36.14
C LYS A 820 17.30 -15.62 -34.64
N LEU A 821 17.19 -16.55 -33.68
CA LEU A 821 16.74 -17.96 -33.62
C LEU A 821 16.32 -18.30 -32.18
N LEU A 822 15.50 -19.33 -31.94
CA LEU A 822 15.94 -20.60 -31.33
C LEU A 822 14.78 -21.60 -31.18
N LEU A 823 15.13 -22.88 -31.04
CA LEU A 823 14.26 -24.06 -31.15
C LEU A 823 14.67 -25.08 -30.07
N ASN A 824 13.87 -26.14 -29.93
CA ASN A 824 13.99 -27.32 -29.05
C ASN A 824 13.42 -27.13 -27.63
N GLY A 825 12.52 -27.98 -27.11
CA GLY A 825 11.78 -29.11 -27.71
C GLY A 825 11.47 -30.19 -26.65
N VAL A 826 10.36 -30.94 -26.79
CA VAL A 826 10.14 -32.34 -26.32
C VAL A 826 8.70 -32.81 -26.66
N VAL A 827 8.62 -33.72 -27.63
CA VAL A 827 7.87 -35.00 -27.70
C VAL A 827 6.55 -35.20 -26.90
N ALA A 828 5.49 -35.56 -27.68
CA ALA A 828 4.49 -36.64 -27.49
C ALA A 828 2.98 -36.33 -27.39
N ALA A 829 2.23 -37.26 -28.03
CA ALA A 829 0.85 -37.70 -27.79
C ALA A 829 -0.34 -36.89 -28.37
N SER A 830 -0.96 -37.53 -29.37
CA SER A 830 -2.37 -37.53 -29.77
C SER A 830 -3.29 -38.03 -28.61
N PRO A 831 -4.65 -37.93 -28.62
CA PRO A 831 -5.51 -38.24 -29.78
C PRO A 831 -6.81 -37.42 -29.96
N SER A 832 -7.64 -37.95 -30.87
CA SER A 832 -8.82 -37.36 -31.51
C SER A 832 -10.14 -37.48 -30.73
N SER A 833 -11.12 -36.68 -31.20
CA SER A 833 -12.57 -36.99 -31.28
C SER A 833 -13.38 -37.22 -29.99
N CYS A 834 -14.27 -36.27 -29.71
CA CYS A 834 -15.53 -36.48 -28.96
C CYS A 834 -16.73 -36.46 -29.93
N PRO A 835 -17.85 -37.10 -29.54
CA PRO A 835 -19.16 -36.52 -29.86
C PRO A 835 -20.20 -36.61 -28.72
N SER A 836 -21.23 -35.75 -28.80
CA SER A 836 -22.57 -35.86 -28.15
C SER A 836 -22.65 -35.75 -26.59
N CYS A 837 -23.70 -35.19 -25.96
CA CYS A 837 -24.88 -34.46 -26.47
C CYS A 837 -25.59 -33.59 -25.40
N THR A 838 -26.37 -32.60 -25.88
CA THR A 838 -27.63 -32.03 -25.32
C THR A 838 -27.69 -31.30 -23.95
N THR A 839 -28.34 -30.13 -23.98
CA THR A 839 -28.95 -29.37 -22.88
C THR A 839 -30.36 -29.92 -22.53
N PRO A 840 -31.07 -29.44 -21.47
CA PRO A 840 -31.92 -28.24 -21.63
C PRO A 840 -32.25 -27.37 -20.37
N THR A 841 -32.65 -26.11 -20.64
CA THR A 841 -33.68 -25.28 -19.95
C THR A 841 -33.59 -24.85 -18.46
N SER A 842 -33.73 -23.52 -18.25
CA SER A 842 -34.33 -22.87 -17.06
C SER A 842 -35.86 -22.69 -17.25
N PRO A 843 -36.69 -22.19 -16.28
CA PRO A 843 -36.75 -20.73 -16.01
C PRO A 843 -37.37 -20.18 -14.67
N ARG A 844 -36.94 -18.96 -14.28
CA ARG A 844 -37.74 -17.77 -13.82
C ARG A 844 -38.44 -17.59 -12.42
N TRP A 845 -38.34 -16.32 -11.96
CA TRP A 845 -39.11 -15.55 -10.94
C TRP A 845 -39.03 -16.02 -9.45
N GLY A 846 -39.11 -15.17 -8.42
CA GLY A 846 -39.38 -13.71 -8.32
C GLY A 846 -38.90 -13.11 -6.97
N ALA A 847 -39.29 -11.86 -6.67
CA ALA A 847 -38.66 -10.99 -5.65
C ALA A 847 -39.36 -10.95 -4.26
N TRP A 848 -38.85 -10.05 -3.39
CA TRP A 848 -39.41 -9.45 -2.14
C TRP A 848 -38.72 -9.81 -0.80
N THR A 849 -38.50 -8.76 0.00
CA THR A 849 -38.01 -8.70 1.39
C THR A 849 -39.18 -8.27 2.33
N PRO A 850 -38.98 -7.97 3.63
CA PRO A 850 -38.22 -8.65 4.70
C PRO A 850 -39.13 -8.99 5.93
N ALA A 851 -38.70 -9.87 6.86
CA ALA A 851 -39.29 -9.91 8.21
C ALA A 851 -38.38 -10.53 9.30
N THR A 852 -38.45 -9.93 10.49
CA THR A 852 -37.82 -10.32 11.76
C THR A 852 -38.28 -11.66 12.35
N ARG A 853 -37.39 -12.41 13.03
CA ARG A 853 -37.48 -12.80 14.47
C ARG A 853 -36.50 -13.91 14.89
N SER A 854 -35.72 -13.66 15.94
CA SER A 854 -35.20 -14.66 16.91
C SER A 854 -36.37 -15.19 17.80
N PRO A 855 -36.25 -16.24 18.67
CA PRO A 855 -35.00 -16.73 19.30
C PRO A 855 -34.84 -18.26 19.60
N ALA A 856 -33.57 -18.69 19.76
CA ALA A 856 -33.06 -19.64 20.78
C ALA A 856 -33.57 -21.13 20.76
N PRO A 857 -33.25 -22.02 21.75
CA PRO A 857 -32.18 -23.02 21.53
C PRO A 857 -32.45 -24.47 22.02
N ALA A 858 -31.64 -25.44 21.56
CA ALA A 858 -31.42 -26.78 22.16
C ALA A 858 -30.11 -27.38 21.56
N THR A 859 -29.08 -27.86 22.28
CA THR A 859 -28.89 -28.95 23.28
C THR A 859 -29.08 -30.38 22.79
N LEU A 860 -28.17 -31.27 23.24
CA LEU A 860 -27.92 -32.72 22.94
C LEU A 860 -26.90 -32.95 21.80
N ARG A 861 -25.66 -33.46 21.98
CA ARG A 861 -25.00 -34.42 22.90
C ARG A 861 -25.30 -35.91 22.57
N SER A 862 -24.22 -36.73 22.56
CA SER A 862 -24.17 -38.21 22.43
C SER A 862 -24.37 -38.78 21.00
N THR A 863 -23.72 -39.86 20.52
CA THR A 863 -22.63 -40.73 21.05
C THR A 863 -21.99 -41.62 19.95
N CYS A 864 -21.01 -42.46 20.33
CA CYS A 864 -20.38 -43.60 19.63
C CYS A 864 -19.16 -43.26 18.73
N ALA A 865 -17.91 -43.69 19.04
CA ALA A 865 -17.36 -45.04 19.30
C ALA A 865 -17.17 -45.82 17.98
N GLU A 866 -16.11 -46.57 17.68
CA GLU A 866 -14.78 -46.89 18.23
C GLU A 866 -14.27 -47.99 17.27
N THR A 867 -12.97 -48.06 16.93
CA THR A 867 -12.31 -49.36 16.62
C THR A 867 -10.79 -49.21 16.54
N ALA A 868 -10.09 -50.01 17.35
CA ALA A 868 -8.85 -50.78 17.06
C ALA A 868 -7.61 -50.10 16.40
N ALA A 869 -6.36 -50.45 16.73
CA ALA A 869 -5.80 -51.27 17.81
C ALA A 869 -4.28 -51.00 17.96
N SER A 870 -3.70 -51.32 19.12
CA SER A 870 -2.25 -51.32 19.37
C SER A 870 -1.60 -52.65 18.91
N PRO A 871 -0.26 -52.78 18.87
CA PRO A 871 0.50 -53.01 20.12
C PRO A 871 1.85 -52.27 20.22
N ALA A 872 2.45 -52.37 21.41
CA ALA A 872 3.62 -51.63 21.87
C ALA A 872 4.96 -52.08 21.25
N ASN A 873 5.97 -51.23 21.40
CA ASN A 873 7.33 -51.72 21.69
C ASN A 873 8.09 -50.76 22.61
N THR A 874 8.88 -51.33 23.53
CA THR A 874 9.59 -50.61 24.61
C THR A 874 11.07 -50.38 24.29
N SER A 875 11.62 -49.30 24.85
CA SER A 875 12.90 -49.20 25.61
C SER A 875 13.85 -48.06 25.18
N PRO A 876 14.78 -47.59 26.07
CA PRO A 876 15.26 -46.20 26.03
C PRO A 876 16.77 -45.99 25.79
N SER A 877 17.12 -44.80 25.31
CA SER A 877 18.43 -44.10 25.42
C SER A 877 18.29 -42.74 24.69
N GLN A 878 19.02 -41.65 24.94
CA GLN A 878 20.27 -41.46 25.70
C GLN A 878 20.40 -39.97 26.13
N SER A 879 21.27 -39.68 27.08
CA SER A 879 21.73 -38.34 27.43
C SER A 879 22.50 -37.64 26.31
N TRP A 880 22.35 -36.32 26.16
CA TRP A 880 23.41 -35.30 26.16
C TRP A 880 22.80 -33.91 26.44
#